data_AF-A0AAD5ZGX3-F1
#
_entry.id   AF-A0AAD5ZGX3-F1
#
_cell.length_a   1.000
_cell.length_b   1.000
_cell.length_c   1.000
_cell.angle_alpha   90.00
_cell.angle_beta   90.00
_cell.angle_gamma   90.00
#
_symmetry.space_group_name_H-M   'P 1'
#
loop_
_entity.id
_entity.type
_entity.pdbx_description
1 polymer ?
#
loop_
_entity_poly.entity_id
_entity_poly.type
_entity_poly.pdbx_seq_one_letter_code
_entity_poly.pdbx_strand_id
1 'polypeptide(L)'
;MAPVLRTRRLGGRSPAKKTPLPSPVTKAPSPAKKSPPTKEKPPAGVGVRTRARAAADKAKEKVNCEKKKGRGKLSSRKLVIPEVKQEEKKEDKVMAPSGGLSANNGVGGGQEEEGTNSPLPEMVQVGGSPEYRVERKLGKGGFGQVFVGRRVTGGSGRTSGSAALEVAIKFEHRNSKGCNYGPPYEWQVYNALGGSHGVPKVHYKGRQGDYYVMIMDMLGPSLWDAWNSAGQAMSSEMVACIAAEAISILESMHSKGYVHGDVKPENFLLGQPSTAHEKKLYLVDLGLATKWRENASGTHVEYDQRPDVFRGTVRYASVHAHLGRTSSRRDDLESLAYTLIFLHKGRLPWQGYQGDNKSFLVCKKKMSTSPEMLCGSCPPPFRFFLETVVNMKFDEEPNYAKLISLFDCLIGPNPAIRPLNTDGAQKVGQKRGRVSVAEEEDGQLRKKVRLGMPATQWISVYNARTPMKQRYHYNVADARLSQHVLRGNEDGLLISSVASYQNLWALIMDAGTGFVSQVYELSPYFLHKEWIMEQWEKNYYITAIAGSNNGSSLVVMSKATCFTQQSYKVSESFPYKWINKKWKEGFHVTSMATSGNRWAIVMSRNAGYSDQVVELDFLYPSEGIHKRWDNGYRITSMAATWDQAALVLSVPRRRPADETQETLRTSAFPSTHVKEKWGKNLYLAAVCYGRTVS
;
A
#
# COMPACT_ATOMS: atom_id res chain seq x y z
N MET A 1 -8.67 -8.63 -27.44
CA MET A 1 -7.19 -8.68 -27.54
C MET A 1 -6.61 -8.86 -26.14
N ALA A 2 -5.57 -9.69 -25.96
CA ALA A 2 -4.91 -9.83 -24.67
C ALA A 2 -3.91 -8.68 -24.42
N PRO A 3 -3.84 -8.09 -23.21
CA PRO A 3 -2.88 -7.03 -22.90
C PRO A 3 -1.49 -7.63 -22.66
N VAL A 4 -0.54 -7.28 -23.54
CA VAL A 4 0.90 -7.48 -23.34
C VAL A 4 1.50 -6.19 -22.77
N LEU A 5 2.32 -6.29 -21.73
CA LEU A 5 3.17 -5.19 -21.26
C LEU A 5 4.63 -5.48 -21.61
N ARG A 6 5.40 -4.43 -21.91
CA ARG A 6 6.80 -4.52 -22.38
C ARG A 6 7.63 -3.36 -21.84
N THR A 7 8.86 -3.64 -21.41
CA THR A 7 9.88 -2.62 -21.12
C THR A 7 10.25 -1.84 -22.39
N ARG A 8 10.20 -0.50 -22.37
CA ARG A 8 10.74 0.32 -23.47
C ARG A 8 12.26 0.14 -23.54
N ARG A 9 12.80 -0.25 -24.71
CA ARG A 9 14.25 -0.18 -24.96
C ARG A 9 14.66 1.29 -25.05
N LEU A 10 15.73 1.67 -24.35
CA LEU A 10 16.42 2.94 -24.60
C LEU A 10 16.96 2.92 -26.04
N GLY A 11 16.81 4.04 -26.75
CA GLY A 11 16.88 4.07 -28.21
C GLY A 11 18.28 3.80 -28.78
N GLY A 12 18.35 2.90 -29.77
CA GLY A 12 19.51 2.79 -30.65
C GLY A 12 19.63 4.02 -31.56
N ARG A 13 20.86 4.49 -31.82
CA ARG A 13 21.12 5.63 -32.70
C ARG A 13 20.85 5.27 -34.16
N SER A 14 20.14 6.14 -34.88
CA SER A 14 20.09 6.13 -36.35
C SER A 14 21.44 6.59 -36.94
N PRO A 15 21.83 6.13 -38.14
CA PRO A 15 23.13 6.46 -38.73
C PRO A 15 23.15 7.88 -39.32
N ALA A 16 24.15 8.68 -38.93
CA ALA A 16 24.43 9.97 -39.55
C ALA A 16 25.18 9.79 -40.89
N LYS A 17 24.95 10.72 -41.85
CA LYS A 17 25.59 10.70 -43.17
C LYS A 17 27.08 11.07 -43.08
N LYS A 18 27.90 10.50 -43.97
CA LYS A 18 29.32 10.83 -44.13
C LYS A 18 29.51 12.26 -44.69
N THR A 19 30.52 12.96 -44.19
CA THR A 19 31.28 14.02 -44.89
C THR A 19 32.73 14.01 -44.35
N PRO A 20 33.74 14.48 -45.11
CA PRO A 20 35.14 14.16 -44.85
C PRO A 20 35.90 15.14 -43.92
N LEU A 21 37.04 14.66 -43.42
CA LEU A 21 38.07 15.43 -42.69
C LEU A 21 38.88 16.35 -43.60
N PRO A 22 39.61 17.31 -43.00
CA PRO A 22 41.03 17.46 -43.34
C PRO A 22 41.98 17.40 -42.11
N SER A 23 43.08 16.65 -42.31
CA SER A 23 44.49 16.80 -41.85
C SER A 23 44.89 17.26 -40.42
N PRO A 24 45.99 16.72 -39.85
CA PRO A 24 46.47 17.02 -38.49
C PRO A 24 47.64 18.03 -38.41
N VAL A 25 47.94 18.49 -37.18
CA VAL A 25 49.19 19.18 -36.78
C VAL A 25 49.85 18.40 -35.61
N THR A 26 51.13 18.65 -35.30
CA THR A 26 52.06 17.61 -34.82
C THR A 26 52.75 17.85 -33.47
N LYS A 27 53.15 16.74 -32.81
CA LYS A 27 54.31 16.52 -31.88
C LYS A 27 54.50 17.52 -30.71
N ALA A 28 54.29 17.11 -29.44
CA ALA A 28 55.26 16.43 -28.53
C ALA A 28 56.20 17.41 -27.76
N PRO A 29 56.95 17.04 -26.69
CA PRO A 29 57.11 15.73 -26.03
C PRO A 29 56.84 15.75 -24.49
N SER A 30 57.30 14.72 -23.77
CA SER A 30 57.24 14.55 -22.31
C SER A 30 58.59 14.83 -21.60
N PRO A 31 58.61 14.78 -20.25
CA PRO A 31 59.61 13.94 -19.58
C PRO A 31 59.00 13.03 -18.48
N ALA A 32 59.83 12.24 -17.78
CA ALA A 32 59.36 11.12 -16.94
C ALA A 32 60.24 10.79 -15.71
N LYS A 33 59.72 9.85 -14.87
CA LYS A 33 60.37 9.10 -13.77
C LYS A 33 60.64 9.83 -12.44
N LYS A 34 60.14 9.25 -11.33
CA LYS A 34 60.95 8.55 -10.30
C LYS A 34 60.07 7.87 -9.23
N SER A 35 60.67 6.97 -8.46
CA SER A 35 60.10 6.22 -7.32
C SER A 35 61.26 5.74 -6.41
N PRO A 36 60.98 4.95 -5.35
CA PRO A 36 60.62 5.34 -3.98
C PRO A 36 61.86 5.51 -3.05
N PRO A 37 61.67 5.61 -1.72
CA PRO A 37 62.31 4.61 -0.84
C PRO A 37 61.44 4.16 0.36
N THR A 38 62.00 3.37 1.29
CA THR A 38 61.27 2.64 2.35
C THR A 38 61.98 2.59 3.72
N LYS A 39 61.19 2.54 4.80
CA LYS A 39 61.48 2.02 6.17
C LYS A 39 62.60 2.68 7.02
N GLU A 40 62.27 2.94 8.29
CA GLU A 40 63.14 2.61 9.44
C GLU A 40 62.34 2.47 10.76
N LYS A 41 62.97 2.07 11.89
CA LYS A 41 62.29 1.59 13.13
C LYS A 41 63.22 1.62 14.40
N PRO A 42 62.79 1.11 15.58
CA PRO A 42 62.56 1.81 16.86
C PRO A 42 63.81 1.90 17.79
N PRO A 43 63.71 2.44 19.03
CA PRO A 43 63.41 1.66 20.27
C PRO A 43 62.57 2.48 21.31
N ALA A 44 62.34 2.14 22.59
CA ALA A 44 62.03 0.96 23.43
C ALA A 44 61.93 1.43 24.92
N GLY A 45 61.24 0.71 25.83
CA GLY A 45 61.12 1.02 27.29
C GLY A 45 59.69 0.76 27.83
N VAL A 46 59.37 -0.34 28.55
CA VAL A 46 59.67 -0.74 29.96
C VAL A 46 58.89 0.10 31.01
N GLY A 47 58.03 -0.45 31.90
CA GLY A 47 57.47 -1.82 31.97
C GLY A 47 56.74 -2.19 33.30
N VAL A 48 56.32 -3.47 33.39
CA VAL A 48 56.04 -4.29 34.61
C VAL A 48 54.76 -4.09 35.48
N ARG A 49 53.84 -5.09 35.45
CA ARG A 49 53.23 -5.89 36.57
C ARG A 49 52.01 -6.70 36.03
N THR A 50 52.06 -8.03 35.80
CA THR A 50 51.92 -9.21 36.73
C THR A 50 50.61 -9.21 37.55
N ARG A 51 49.77 -10.27 37.68
CA ARG A 51 49.85 -11.76 37.48
C ARG A 51 48.57 -12.26 36.72
N ALA A 52 48.43 -13.43 36.06
CA ALA A 52 48.64 -14.86 36.37
C ALA A 52 47.74 -15.40 37.53
N ARG A 53 47.02 -16.55 37.50
CA ARG A 53 46.89 -17.80 36.67
C ARG A 53 45.39 -18.28 36.70
N ALA A 54 44.82 -19.02 35.73
CA ALA A 54 44.72 -20.51 35.57
C ALA A 54 44.39 -21.33 36.85
N ALA A 55 43.61 -22.44 36.89
CA ALA A 55 42.60 -23.13 36.04
C ALA A 55 42.02 -24.32 36.90
N ALA A 56 41.00 -25.16 36.62
CA ALA A 56 40.01 -25.45 35.53
C ALA A 56 38.63 -25.83 36.19
N ASP A 57 37.72 -26.79 35.85
CA ASP A 57 37.53 -27.83 34.80
C ASP A 57 36.02 -28.29 34.71
N LYS A 58 35.68 -29.20 33.77
CA LYS A 58 34.48 -30.08 33.56
C LYS A 58 33.26 -30.05 34.51
N ALA A 59 32.07 -29.87 33.91
CA ALA A 59 30.95 -30.86 33.79
C ALA A 59 29.86 -30.25 32.85
N LYS A 60 29.48 -30.80 31.69
CA LYS A 60 28.71 -32.04 31.40
C LYS A 60 27.47 -32.24 32.29
N GLU A 61 26.30 -31.96 31.71
CA GLU A 61 25.05 -32.60 32.10
C GLU A 61 24.30 -33.09 30.84
N LYS A 62 23.52 -34.17 30.97
CA LYS A 62 22.79 -34.83 29.88
C LYS A 62 21.39 -35.16 30.35
N VAL A 63 20.43 -35.16 29.42
CA VAL A 63 19.09 -35.70 29.62
C VAL A 63 19.15 -37.13 30.16
N ASN A 64 18.35 -37.43 31.18
CA ASN A 64 17.65 -38.71 31.24
C ASN A 64 16.22 -38.54 31.80
N CYS A 65 15.35 -39.48 31.47
CA CYS A 65 13.97 -39.57 31.93
C CYS A 65 13.78 -40.89 32.66
N GLU A 66 13.09 -40.90 33.81
CA GLU A 66 12.67 -42.18 34.41
C GLU A 66 11.32 -42.11 35.13
N LYS A 67 10.73 -43.30 35.31
CA LYS A 67 9.30 -43.52 35.61
C LYS A 67 9.08 -43.89 37.06
N LYS A 68 7.89 -43.60 37.60
CA LYS A 68 7.28 -44.43 38.66
C LYS A 68 5.76 -44.59 38.47
N LYS A 69 5.24 -45.71 38.99
CA LYS A 69 3.86 -46.22 38.88
C LYS A 69 3.01 -45.69 40.06
N GLY A 70 1.67 -45.73 40.12
CA GLY A 70 0.63 -46.28 39.21
C GLY A 70 -0.72 -46.47 39.96
N ARG A 71 -1.70 -47.17 39.34
CA ARG A 71 -3.18 -47.20 39.63
C ARG A 71 -3.91 -46.00 38.97
N GLY A 72 -5.09 -46.09 38.36
CA GLY A 72 -6.19 -47.10 38.35
C GLY A 72 -7.47 -46.40 38.87
N LYS A 73 -8.65 -46.41 38.23
CA LYS A 73 -9.36 -47.43 37.43
C LYS A 73 -10.21 -46.83 36.27
N LEU A 74 -10.91 -47.71 35.55
CA LEU A 74 -11.86 -47.47 34.45
C LEU A 74 -12.99 -46.47 34.75
N SER A 75 -13.47 -45.76 33.72
CA SER A 75 -14.82 -46.02 33.17
C SER A 75 -14.96 -45.50 31.74
N SER A 76 -15.87 -46.10 30.96
CA SER A 76 -16.12 -45.77 29.55
C SER A 76 -17.58 -45.38 29.33
N ARG A 77 -17.86 -44.38 28.47
CA ARG A 77 -19.15 -44.29 27.76
C ARG A 77 -19.01 -43.50 26.45
N LYS A 78 -19.77 -43.93 25.45
CA LYS A 78 -19.90 -43.25 24.15
C LYS A 78 -20.71 -41.96 24.33
N LEU A 79 -20.40 -40.92 23.56
CA LEU A 79 -21.36 -39.85 23.27
C LEU A 79 -21.95 -40.09 21.89
N VAL A 80 -23.28 -40.00 21.81
CA VAL A 80 -24.09 -40.16 20.60
C VAL A 80 -24.49 -38.77 20.11
N ILE A 81 -24.56 -38.58 18.79
CA ILE A 81 -25.07 -37.36 18.17
C ILE A 81 -26.60 -37.43 18.11
N PRO A 82 -27.34 -36.45 18.66
CA PRO A 82 -28.68 -36.12 18.21
C PRO A 82 -28.62 -34.92 17.25
N GLU A 83 -29.19 -35.11 16.07
CA GLU A 83 -29.55 -34.04 15.12
C GLU A 83 -30.95 -33.48 15.50
N VAL A 84 -31.51 -32.60 14.65
CA VAL A 84 -32.95 -32.39 14.37
C VAL A 84 -33.55 -31.02 14.77
N LYS A 85 -34.20 -30.42 13.74
CA LYS A 85 -35.25 -29.38 13.69
C LYS A 85 -34.90 -27.89 13.79
N GLN A 86 -35.31 -27.21 12.72
CA GLN A 86 -35.73 -25.82 12.66
C GLN A 86 -37.18 -25.71 13.17
N GLU A 87 -37.57 -24.55 13.71
CA GLU A 87 -38.94 -24.04 13.65
C GLU A 87 -38.90 -22.55 13.33
N GLU A 88 -39.86 -22.06 12.54
CA GLU A 88 -40.03 -20.64 12.26
C GLU A 88 -41.03 -20.01 13.24
N LYS A 89 -40.70 -18.84 13.79
CA LYS A 89 -41.71 -17.87 14.24
C LYS A 89 -41.30 -16.44 13.84
N LYS A 90 -42.23 -15.73 13.20
CA LYS A 90 -42.19 -14.28 13.03
C LYS A 90 -42.73 -13.61 14.28
N GLU A 91 -42.17 -12.45 14.64
CA GLU A 91 -42.92 -11.38 15.28
C GLU A 91 -42.22 -10.04 15.04
N ASP A 92 -42.97 -9.03 14.58
CA ASP A 92 -42.42 -7.73 14.21
C ASP A 92 -42.32 -6.78 15.41
N LYS A 93 -41.11 -6.28 15.70
CA LYS A 93 -40.93 -5.06 16.52
C LYS A 93 -39.89 -4.12 15.91
N VAL A 94 -40.32 -2.90 15.65
CA VAL A 94 -39.50 -1.81 15.11
C VAL A 94 -38.54 -1.29 16.19
N MET A 95 -37.24 -1.28 15.90
CA MET A 95 -36.24 -0.56 16.68
C MET A 95 -35.24 0.14 15.76
N ALA A 96 -34.91 1.39 16.09
CA ALA A 96 -33.96 2.20 15.32
C ALA A 96 -32.50 1.79 15.63
N PRO A 97 -31.60 1.75 14.63
CA PRO A 97 -30.20 1.43 14.85
C PRO A 97 -29.46 2.63 15.49
N SER A 98 -29.25 2.56 16.81
CA SER A 98 -28.42 3.52 17.55
C SER A 98 -27.00 3.61 16.99
N GLY A 99 -26.40 4.81 17.06
CA GLY A 99 -25.05 5.08 16.56
C GLY A 99 -23.98 4.31 17.34
N GLY A 100 -23.43 3.25 16.73
CA GLY A 100 -22.42 2.41 17.35
C GLY A 100 -21.14 3.14 17.72
N LEU A 101 -20.99 3.46 19.01
CA LEU A 101 -19.76 3.96 19.62
C LEU A 101 -18.58 2.99 19.40
N SER A 102 -17.36 3.52 19.34
CA SER A 102 -16.14 2.72 19.19
C SER A 102 -15.74 2.03 20.50
N ALA A 103 -16.46 0.97 20.87
CA ALA A 103 -16.16 0.16 22.04
C ALA A 103 -15.16 -0.96 21.73
N ASN A 104 -13.90 -0.78 22.15
CA ASN A 104 -13.14 -1.89 22.71
C ASN A 104 -13.60 -2.05 24.17
N ASN A 105 -13.94 -3.27 24.59
CA ASN A 105 -13.30 -3.97 25.71
C ASN A 105 -14.00 -5.31 25.96
N GLY A 106 -13.21 -6.38 26.05
CA GLY A 106 -13.66 -7.67 26.56
C GLY A 106 -13.23 -7.79 28.01
N VAL A 107 -14.18 -7.96 28.94
CA VAL A 107 -13.86 -8.00 30.37
C VAL A 107 -13.29 -9.36 30.76
N GLY A 108 -11.96 -9.40 30.93
CA GLY A 108 -11.24 -10.44 31.66
C GLY A 108 -10.26 -9.72 32.60
N GLY A 109 -10.29 -10.05 33.90
CA GLY A 109 -9.71 -9.20 34.95
C GLY A 109 -8.21 -8.92 34.81
N GLY A 110 -7.88 -7.70 34.39
CA GLY A 110 -6.55 -7.10 34.42
C GLY A 110 -6.69 -5.58 34.43
N GLN A 111 -5.90 -4.89 35.25
CA GLN A 111 -5.89 -3.43 35.29
C GLN A 111 -5.21 -2.90 34.03
N GLU A 112 -5.95 -2.23 33.14
CA GLU A 112 -5.34 -1.47 32.05
C GLU A 112 -4.64 -0.24 32.65
N GLU A 113 -3.34 -0.08 32.41
CA GLU A 113 -2.58 1.06 32.92
C GLU A 113 -3.09 2.37 32.29
N GLU A 114 -3.78 3.19 33.08
CA GLU A 114 -3.94 4.62 32.76
C GLU A 114 -2.56 5.28 32.78
N GLY A 115 -1.96 5.39 31.59
CA GLY A 115 -0.70 6.11 31.42
C GLY A 115 -0.82 7.53 31.98
N THR A 116 -0.01 7.83 33.00
CA THR A 116 -0.02 9.07 33.80
C THR A 116 0.43 10.28 32.99
N ASN A 117 -0.45 10.76 32.12
CA ASN A 117 -0.32 12.04 31.45
C ASN A 117 -0.63 13.15 32.47
N SER A 118 0.20 14.19 32.52
CA SER A 118 -0.06 15.36 33.37
C SER A 118 -1.41 16.00 33.04
N PRO A 119 -2.09 16.64 34.01
CA PRO A 119 -3.34 17.35 33.73
C PRO A 119 -3.14 18.43 32.65
N LEU A 120 -4.18 18.65 31.85
CA LEU A 120 -4.19 19.76 30.89
C LEU A 120 -4.20 21.10 31.64
N PRO A 121 -3.47 22.13 31.16
CA PRO A 121 -3.46 23.43 31.82
C PRO A 121 -4.81 24.14 31.63
N GLU A 122 -5.36 24.68 32.72
CA GLU A 122 -6.63 25.45 32.69
C GLU A 122 -6.49 26.79 31.96
N MET A 123 -5.29 27.36 31.94
CA MET A 123 -4.96 28.65 31.34
C MET A 123 -3.79 28.44 30.36
N VAL A 124 -3.94 28.94 29.14
CA VAL A 124 -2.97 28.76 28.04
C VAL A 124 -2.37 30.09 27.61
N GLN A 125 -1.04 30.11 27.53
CA GLN A 125 -0.29 31.19 26.88
C GLN A 125 0.94 30.64 26.16
N VAL A 126 1.03 30.80 24.84
CA VAL A 126 2.11 30.23 24.01
C VAL A 126 2.53 31.16 22.88
N GLY A 127 3.84 31.26 22.62
CA GLY A 127 4.36 31.99 21.45
C GLY A 127 3.99 33.47 21.39
N GLY A 128 3.88 34.14 22.55
CA GLY A 128 3.45 35.55 22.64
C GLY A 128 1.93 35.75 22.51
N SER A 129 1.12 34.70 22.64
CA SER A 129 -0.33 34.82 22.61
C SER A 129 -0.88 35.66 23.78
N PRO A 130 -2.12 36.18 23.64
CA PRO A 130 -2.99 36.46 24.79
C PRO A 130 -3.12 35.22 25.69
N GLU A 131 -3.57 35.43 26.92
CA GLU A 131 -3.98 34.33 27.79
C GLU A 131 -5.40 33.85 27.43
N TYR A 132 -5.59 32.53 27.40
CA TYR A 132 -6.87 31.88 27.11
C TYR A 132 -7.22 30.87 28.20
N ARG A 133 -8.42 30.97 28.77
CA ARG A 133 -8.97 29.91 29.62
C ARG A 133 -9.43 28.74 28.74
N VAL A 134 -9.05 27.53 29.11
CA VAL A 134 -9.54 26.30 28.49
C VAL A 134 -10.92 25.99 29.06
N GLU A 135 -11.90 25.84 28.17
CA GLU A 135 -13.28 25.54 28.54
C GLU A 135 -13.69 24.14 28.02
N ARG A 136 -14.91 23.98 27.51
CA ARG A 136 -15.43 22.70 27.05
C ARG A 136 -14.58 22.07 25.95
N LYS A 137 -14.47 20.75 25.99
CA LYS A 137 -13.87 19.93 24.94
C LYS A 137 -14.70 20.00 23.66
N LEU A 138 -14.02 20.10 22.52
CA LEU A 138 -14.60 20.03 21.18
C LEU A 138 -14.42 18.64 20.55
N GLY A 139 -13.28 17.99 20.79
CA GLY A 139 -13.03 16.66 20.23
C GLY A 139 -11.77 15.97 20.74
N LYS A 140 -11.55 14.73 20.27
CA LYS A 140 -10.33 13.95 20.44
C LYS A 140 -9.99 13.29 19.10
N GLY A 141 -8.90 13.71 18.48
CA GLY A 141 -8.36 13.12 17.26
C GLY A 141 -7.45 11.93 17.55
N GLY A 142 -6.80 11.39 16.52
CA GLY A 142 -5.85 10.28 16.67
C GLY A 142 -4.56 10.62 17.43
N PHE A 143 -4.19 11.91 17.47
CA PHE A 143 -2.91 12.41 17.98
C PHE A 143 -3.04 13.35 19.19
N GLY A 144 -4.20 13.99 19.36
CA GLY A 144 -4.42 15.07 20.33
C GLY A 144 -5.88 15.32 20.69
N GLN A 145 -6.11 16.35 21.50
CA GLN A 145 -7.42 16.78 22.00
C GLN A 145 -7.66 18.25 21.65
N VAL A 146 -8.90 18.61 21.32
CA VAL A 146 -9.27 19.99 20.94
C VAL A 146 -10.32 20.53 21.91
N PHE A 147 -10.15 21.77 22.36
CA PHE A 147 -11.01 22.47 23.32
C PHE A 147 -11.35 23.88 22.82
N VAL A 148 -12.42 24.46 23.36
CA VAL A 148 -12.65 25.91 23.29
C VAL A 148 -11.64 26.60 24.19
N GLY A 149 -10.94 27.61 23.66
CA GLY A 149 -10.21 28.59 24.45
C GLY A 149 -10.97 29.92 24.45
N ARG A 150 -11.30 30.45 25.63
CA ARG A 150 -11.88 31.79 25.77
C ARG A 150 -10.81 32.79 26.23
N ARG A 151 -10.64 33.86 25.47
CA ARG A 151 -9.62 34.89 25.72
C ARG A 151 -9.92 35.66 27.00
N VAL A 152 -8.90 35.83 27.85
CA VAL A 152 -9.05 36.43 29.19
C VAL A 152 -8.99 37.96 29.12
N THR A 153 -8.09 38.51 28.30
CA THR A 153 -7.83 39.96 28.23
C THR A 153 -7.97 40.51 26.80
N GLY A 154 -8.98 41.37 26.61
CA GLY A 154 -9.32 42.00 25.34
C GLY A 154 -9.89 41.04 24.28
N GLY A 155 -10.21 41.58 23.10
CA GLY A 155 -10.89 40.88 22.02
C GLY A 155 -12.34 41.33 21.85
N SER A 156 -13.01 40.84 20.81
CA SER A 156 -14.40 41.18 20.49
C SER A 156 -15.19 39.93 20.09
N GLY A 157 -16.41 39.79 20.60
CA GLY A 157 -17.30 38.65 20.35
C GLY A 157 -17.83 38.55 18.91
N ARG A 158 -17.47 39.47 18.00
CA ARG A 158 -17.83 39.44 16.57
C ARG A 158 -16.62 39.43 15.63
N THR A 159 -15.40 39.22 16.15
CA THR A 159 -14.16 39.31 15.36
C THR A 159 -13.48 37.93 15.28
N SER A 160 -13.23 37.44 14.07
CA SER A 160 -12.44 36.21 13.83
C SER A 160 -10.93 36.50 13.78
N GLY A 161 -10.09 35.47 13.95
CA GLY A 161 -8.63 35.59 13.91
C GLY A 161 -7.99 35.86 15.28
N SER A 162 -6.76 36.40 15.29
CA SER A 162 -5.96 36.61 16.53
C SER A 162 -6.57 37.57 17.56
N ALA A 163 -7.61 38.32 17.20
CA ALA A 163 -8.39 39.20 18.09
C ALA A 163 -9.71 38.56 18.59
N ALA A 164 -9.97 37.30 18.24
CA ALA A 164 -11.19 36.60 18.64
C ALA A 164 -11.29 36.36 20.15
N LEU A 165 -12.53 36.44 20.64
CA LEU A 165 -12.88 36.08 22.02
C LEU A 165 -12.84 34.56 22.25
N GLU A 166 -13.17 33.77 21.23
CA GLU A 166 -13.12 32.30 21.26
C GLU A 166 -12.24 31.75 20.13
N VAL A 167 -11.42 30.76 20.47
CA VAL A 167 -10.46 30.08 19.59
C VAL A 167 -10.55 28.56 19.80
N ALA A 168 -10.11 27.78 18.82
CA ALA A 168 -9.87 26.35 19.02
C ALA A 168 -8.42 26.14 19.52
N ILE A 169 -8.27 25.39 20.62
CA ILE A 169 -6.96 25.02 21.17
C ILE A 169 -6.76 23.51 21.02
N LYS A 170 -5.79 23.09 20.20
CA LYS A 170 -5.35 21.69 20.03
C LYS A 170 -4.14 21.42 20.94
N PHE A 171 -4.22 20.35 21.72
CA PHE A 171 -3.15 19.83 22.58
C PHE A 171 -2.68 18.46 22.09
N GLU A 172 -1.37 18.31 21.88
CA GLU A 172 -0.70 17.03 21.64
C GLU A 172 0.38 16.82 22.71
N HIS A 173 0.34 15.69 23.42
CA HIS A 173 1.29 15.41 24.50
C HIS A 173 2.68 15.08 23.92
N ARG A 174 3.76 15.43 24.61
CA ARG A 174 5.15 15.14 24.16
C ARG A 174 5.41 13.66 23.85
N ASN A 175 4.68 12.75 24.49
CA ASN A 175 4.77 11.29 24.28
C ASN A 175 3.76 10.77 23.24
N SER A 176 2.95 11.62 22.59
CA SER A 176 2.06 11.23 21.49
C SER A 176 2.86 10.70 20.30
N LYS A 177 2.31 9.68 19.62
CA LYS A 177 2.89 9.12 18.38
C LYS A 177 3.01 10.21 17.31
N GLY A 178 4.24 10.64 17.02
CA GLY A 178 4.53 11.75 16.11
C GLY A 178 5.31 12.91 16.74
N CYS A 179 5.31 13.00 18.08
CA CYS A 179 6.06 14.02 18.83
C CYS A 179 7.50 13.59 19.21
N ASN A 180 7.89 12.35 18.90
CA ASN A 180 9.17 11.74 19.29
C ASN A 180 10.44 12.51 18.85
N TYR A 181 10.32 13.42 17.88
CA TYR A 181 11.43 14.18 17.30
C TYR A 181 11.23 15.71 17.38
N GLY A 182 10.28 16.19 18.19
CA GLY A 182 9.94 17.60 18.30
C GLY A 182 8.43 17.87 18.16
N PRO A 183 8.01 19.09 17.76
CA PRO A 183 6.61 19.42 17.57
C PRO A 183 5.94 18.55 16.48
N PRO A 184 4.60 18.37 16.54
CA PRO A 184 3.85 17.59 15.55
C PRO A 184 4.12 18.03 14.11
N TYR A 185 4.26 17.08 13.19
CA TYR A 185 4.49 17.37 11.76
C TYR A 185 3.40 18.27 11.15
N GLU A 186 2.16 18.17 11.65
CA GLU A 186 1.04 19.04 11.33
C GLU A 186 1.39 20.54 11.40
N TRP A 187 2.25 20.95 12.35
CA TRP A 187 2.71 22.32 12.51
C TRP A 187 3.50 22.85 11.30
N GLN A 188 4.14 21.95 10.55
CA GLN A 188 4.86 22.28 9.31
C GLN A 188 3.87 22.37 8.14
N VAL A 189 2.85 21.52 8.11
CA VAL A 189 1.79 21.55 7.09
C VAL A 189 0.97 22.84 7.21
N TYR A 190 0.53 23.24 8.41
CA TYR A 190 -0.13 24.53 8.62
C TYR A 190 0.77 25.74 8.29
N ASN A 191 2.10 25.64 8.41
CA ASN A 191 2.99 26.70 7.93
C ASN A 191 3.04 26.80 6.40
N ALA A 192 2.93 25.68 5.67
CA ALA A 192 2.91 25.67 4.21
C ALA A 192 1.53 26.03 3.61
N LEU A 193 0.44 25.69 4.33
CA LEU A 193 -0.94 25.82 3.88
C LEU A 193 -1.72 26.97 4.53
N GLY A 194 -1.22 27.59 5.60
CA GLY A 194 -1.95 28.61 6.38
C GLY A 194 -2.47 29.76 5.51
N GLY A 195 -3.76 30.07 5.64
CA GLY A 195 -4.43 31.09 4.82
C GLY A 195 -4.75 30.68 3.38
N SER A 196 -4.45 29.44 2.96
CA SER A 196 -4.94 28.89 1.71
C SER A 196 -6.47 28.70 1.77
N HIS A 197 -7.13 28.70 0.61
CA HIS A 197 -8.57 28.49 0.53
C HIS A 197 -8.96 27.15 1.17
N GLY A 198 -9.95 27.18 2.07
CA GLY A 198 -10.43 26.03 2.85
C GLY A 198 -9.63 25.63 4.08
N VAL A 199 -8.51 26.28 4.40
CA VAL A 199 -7.66 25.90 5.55
C VAL A 199 -7.80 26.93 6.68
N PRO A 200 -8.11 26.54 7.93
CA PRO A 200 -8.17 27.48 9.06
C PRO A 200 -6.79 28.06 9.37
N LYS A 201 -6.75 29.28 9.90
CA LYS A 201 -5.52 29.94 10.30
C LYS A 201 -5.10 29.50 11.70
N VAL A 202 -3.85 29.11 11.83
CA VAL A 202 -3.17 29.02 13.13
C VAL A 202 -2.73 30.45 13.52
N HIS A 203 -3.05 30.88 14.74
CA HIS A 203 -2.69 32.20 15.27
C HIS A 203 -1.40 32.13 16.08
N TYR A 204 -1.31 31.14 16.97
CA TYR A 204 -0.18 30.94 17.87
C TYR A 204 0.09 29.45 18.03
N LYS A 205 1.34 29.09 18.28
CA LYS A 205 1.73 27.72 18.65
C LYS A 205 3.00 27.73 19.49
N GLY A 206 3.11 26.78 20.41
CA GLY A 206 4.24 26.67 21.33
C GLY A 206 4.11 25.47 22.25
N ARG A 207 5.03 25.33 23.20
CA ARG A 207 4.97 24.26 24.22
C ARG A 207 4.61 24.88 25.57
N GLN A 208 3.67 24.28 26.28
CA GLN A 208 3.34 24.64 27.66
C GLN A 208 3.29 23.37 28.50
N GLY A 209 4.15 23.30 29.52
CA GLY A 209 4.45 22.06 30.22
C GLY A 209 4.82 20.93 29.23
N ASP A 210 4.11 19.82 29.35
CA ASP A 210 4.33 18.61 28.56
C ASP A 210 3.55 18.58 27.22
N TYR A 211 2.79 19.64 26.91
CA TYR A 211 1.95 19.71 25.72
C TYR A 211 2.52 20.64 24.64
N TYR A 212 2.51 20.16 23.40
CA TYR A 212 2.52 21.01 22.22
C TYR A 212 1.11 21.56 22.00
N VAL A 213 1.00 22.89 21.94
CA VAL A 213 -0.27 23.63 21.89
C VAL A 213 -0.35 24.42 20.59
N MET A 214 -1.50 24.36 19.92
CA MET A 214 -1.80 25.13 18.71
C MET A 214 -3.14 25.86 18.89
N ILE A 215 -3.13 27.17 18.72
CA ILE A 215 -4.31 28.05 18.80
C ILE A 215 -4.70 28.48 17.39
N MET A 216 -5.94 28.24 17.00
CA MET A 216 -6.43 28.46 15.62
C MET A 216 -7.86 29.02 15.58
N ASP A 217 -8.31 29.43 14.37
CA ASP A 217 -9.68 29.87 14.11
C ASP A 217 -10.69 28.90 14.75
N MET A 218 -11.65 29.43 15.53
CA MET A 218 -12.80 28.66 15.98
C MET A 218 -13.78 28.45 14.81
N LEU A 219 -14.30 27.24 14.66
CA LEU A 219 -15.17 26.83 13.55
C LEU A 219 -16.54 26.36 14.05
N GLY A 220 -17.46 26.10 13.11
CA GLY A 220 -18.79 25.55 13.36
C GLY A 220 -18.80 24.00 13.40
N PRO A 221 -19.98 23.38 13.26
CA PRO A 221 -20.13 21.93 13.27
C PRO A 221 -19.44 21.26 12.06
N SER A 222 -19.08 19.98 12.23
CA SER A 222 -18.59 19.16 11.11
C SER A 222 -19.73 18.71 10.19
N LEU A 223 -19.39 18.25 8.98
CA LEU A 223 -20.37 17.60 8.09
C LEU A 223 -20.91 16.30 8.70
N TRP A 224 -20.18 15.65 9.60
CA TRP A 224 -20.69 14.52 10.38
C TRP A 224 -21.79 14.96 11.36
N ASP A 225 -21.60 16.06 12.07
CA ASP A 225 -22.59 16.60 13.01
C ASP A 225 -23.84 17.06 12.25
N ALA A 226 -23.65 17.84 11.18
CA ALA A 226 -24.74 18.31 10.32
C ALA A 226 -25.52 17.15 9.68
N TRP A 227 -24.85 16.06 9.29
CA TRP A 227 -25.50 14.86 8.75
C TRP A 227 -26.33 14.12 9.79
N ASN A 228 -25.89 14.05 11.05
CA ASN A 228 -26.69 13.48 12.14
C ASN A 228 -27.89 14.39 12.48
N SER A 229 -27.70 15.71 12.58
CA SER A 229 -28.78 16.68 12.79
C SER A 229 -29.82 16.68 11.66
N ALA A 230 -29.42 16.36 10.44
CA ALA A 230 -30.31 16.24 9.27
C ALA A 230 -31.05 14.88 9.18
N GLY A 231 -31.01 14.05 10.22
CA GLY A 231 -31.68 12.74 10.21
C GLY A 231 -30.96 11.67 9.39
N GLN A 232 -29.63 11.75 9.32
CA GLN A 232 -28.74 10.76 8.66
C GLN A 232 -28.87 10.67 7.13
N ALA A 233 -29.33 11.75 6.49
CA ALA A 233 -29.25 11.96 5.04
C ALA A 233 -29.02 13.45 4.71
N MET A 234 -28.51 13.73 3.50
CA MET A 234 -28.41 15.08 2.95
C MET A 234 -29.00 15.15 1.53
N SER A 235 -29.64 16.28 1.21
CA SER A 235 -30.23 16.53 -0.10
C SER A 235 -29.17 16.56 -1.21
N SER A 236 -29.58 16.22 -2.44
CA SER A 236 -28.70 16.22 -3.61
C SER A 236 -27.99 17.55 -3.82
N GLU A 237 -28.69 18.68 -3.61
CA GLU A 237 -28.12 20.03 -3.71
C GLU A 237 -27.07 20.30 -2.62
N MET A 238 -27.34 19.94 -1.37
CA MET A 238 -26.37 20.16 -0.27
C MET A 238 -25.09 19.35 -0.51
N VAL A 239 -25.22 18.07 -0.89
CA VAL A 239 -24.05 17.23 -1.18
C VAL A 239 -23.33 17.70 -2.46
N ALA A 240 -24.04 18.23 -3.46
CA ALA A 240 -23.43 18.84 -4.65
C ALA A 240 -22.65 20.13 -4.34
N CYS A 241 -23.19 21.02 -3.49
CA CYS A 241 -22.46 22.20 -3.04
C CYS A 241 -21.22 21.83 -2.22
N ILE A 242 -21.33 20.84 -1.32
CA ILE A 242 -20.20 20.25 -0.59
C ILE A 242 -19.17 19.70 -1.57
N ALA A 243 -19.57 18.98 -2.61
CA ALA A 243 -18.65 18.44 -3.62
C ALA A 243 -17.86 19.54 -4.32
N ALA A 244 -18.54 20.57 -4.83
CA ALA A 244 -17.91 21.66 -5.57
C ALA A 244 -16.88 22.43 -4.72
N GLU A 245 -17.25 22.82 -3.49
CA GLU A 245 -16.33 23.52 -2.59
C GLU A 245 -15.20 22.60 -2.08
N ALA A 246 -15.50 21.36 -1.69
CA ALA A 246 -14.47 20.41 -1.24
C ALA A 246 -13.42 20.09 -2.33
N ILE A 247 -13.81 20.00 -3.61
CA ILE A 247 -12.86 19.84 -4.72
C ILE A 247 -11.97 21.08 -4.86
N SER A 248 -12.50 22.29 -4.67
CA SER A 248 -11.72 23.54 -4.65
C SER A 248 -10.74 23.62 -3.47
N ILE A 249 -11.15 23.17 -2.28
CA ILE A 249 -10.27 23.09 -1.09
C ILE A 249 -9.15 22.06 -1.31
N LEU A 250 -9.46 20.92 -1.93
CA LEU A 250 -8.45 19.92 -2.29
C LEU A 250 -7.52 20.43 -3.41
N GLU A 251 -7.99 21.12 -4.45
CA GLU A 251 -7.11 21.77 -5.44
C GLU A 251 -6.16 22.76 -4.75
N SER A 252 -6.69 23.61 -3.87
CA SER A 252 -5.93 24.57 -3.06
C SER A 252 -4.77 23.89 -2.31
N MET A 253 -5.05 22.78 -1.61
CA MET A 253 -4.04 21.98 -0.91
C MET A 253 -3.05 21.28 -1.87
N HIS A 254 -3.56 20.63 -2.92
CA HIS A 254 -2.76 19.96 -3.93
C HIS A 254 -1.79 20.93 -4.63
N SER A 255 -2.22 22.16 -4.92
CA SER A 255 -1.39 23.20 -5.55
C SER A 255 -0.15 23.55 -4.71
N LYS A 256 -0.24 23.42 -3.37
CA LYS A 256 0.88 23.63 -2.43
C LYS A 256 1.80 22.42 -2.28
N GLY A 257 1.51 21.31 -2.98
CA GLY A 257 2.31 20.09 -3.00
C GLY A 257 1.91 19.03 -1.96
N TYR A 258 0.83 19.24 -1.22
CA TYR A 258 0.34 18.34 -0.16
C TYR A 258 -0.94 17.60 -0.58
N VAL A 259 -1.11 16.39 -0.07
CA VAL A 259 -2.37 15.62 -0.01
C VAL A 259 -2.79 15.49 1.45
N HIS A 260 -4.10 15.36 1.69
CA HIS A 260 -4.71 15.31 3.01
C HIS A 260 -4.58 13.93 3.68
N GLY A 261 -4.84 12.85 2.95
CA GLY A 261 -4.69 11.47 3.43
C GLY A 261 -5.77 10.95 4.38
N ASP A 262 -6.66 11.82 4.89
CA ASP A 262 -7.80 11.43 5.73
C ASP A 262 -9.06 12.28 5.45
N VAL A 263 -9.50 12.29 4.19
CA VAL A 263 -10.72 12.98 3.75
C VAL A 263 -11.96 12.20 4.22
N LYS A 264 -12.79 12.84 5.06
CA LYS A 264 -13.98 12.26 5.72
C LYS A 264 -14.94 13.35 6.25
N PRO A 265 -16.22 13.07 6.53
CA PRO A 265 -17.18 14.05 7.05
C PRO A 265 -16.75 14.78 8.34
N GLU A 266 -16.06 14.07 9.24
CA GLU A 266 -15.61 14.59 10.54
C GLU A 266 -14.49 15.65 10.40
N ASN A 267 -13.74 15.64 9.29
CA ASN A 267 -12.63 16.57 9.02
C ASN A 267 -13.05 17.77 8.15
N PHE A 268 -14.30 17.83 7.69
CA PHE A 268 -14.87 18.99 7.01
C PHE A 268 -15.79 19.76 7.96
N LEU A 269 -15.48 21.01 8.26
CA LEU A 269 -16.24 21.86 9.19
C LEU A 269 -16.84 23.08 8.46
N LEU A 270 -18.02 23.50 8.91
CA LEU A 270 -18.62 24.77 8.53
C LEU A 270 -17.97 25.93 9.30
N GLY A 271 -18.18 27.18 8.86
CA GLY A 271 -17.83 28.35 9.67
C GLY A 271 -18.75 28.50 10.89
N GLN A 272 -18.41 29.41 11.79
CA GLN A 272 -19.21 29.65 12.99
C GLN A 272 -20.65 30.10 12.62
N PRO A 273 -21.69 29.53 13.24
CA PRO A 273 -23.07 29.99 13.07
C PRO A 273 -23.25 31.47 13.40
N SER A 274 -24.24 32.11 12.77
CA SER A 274 -24.51 33.55 12.89
C SER A 274 -23.35 34.46 12.47
N THR A 275 -22.48 33.99 11.58
CA THR A 275 -21.40 34.80 10.98
C THR A 275 -21.49 34.83 9.45
N ALA A 276 -20.84 35.83 8.83
CA ALA A 276 -20.67 35.89 7.37
C ALA A 276 -19.81 34.74 6.79
N HIS A 277 -19.39 33.78 7.61
CA HIS A 277 -18.64 32.59 7.20
C HIS A 277 -19.37 31.28 7.51
N GLU A 278 -20.58 31.31 8.09
CA GLU A 278 -21.36 30.12 8.44
C GLU A 278 -21.50 29.12 7.28
N LYS A 279 -21.92 29.60 6.10
CA LYS A 279 -22.05 28.78 4.88
C LYS A 279 -20.72 28.35 4.24
N LYS A 280 -19.55 28.66 4.79
CA LYS A 280 -18.24 28.36 4.17
C LYS A 280 -17.65 27.07 4.74
N LEU A 281 -17.08 26.24 3.87
CA LEU A 281 -16.44 24.97 4.22
C LEU A 281 -14.95 25.14 4.55
N TYR A 282 -14.46 24.31 5.47
CA TYR A 282 -13.06 24.21 5.89
C TYR A 282 -12.64 22.73 6.03
N LEU A 283 -11.37 22.43 5.78
CA LEU A 283 -10.74 21.10 5.95
C LEU A 283 -9.70 21.16 7.08
N VAL A 284 -9.78 20.22 8.03
CA VAL A 284 -9.00 20.22 9.29
C VAL A 284 -8.37 18.85 9.60
N ASP A 285 -7.51 18.81 10.64
CA ASP A 285 -6.68 17.67 11.08
C ASP A 285 -5.66 17.20 10.03
N LEU A 286 -4.68 18.07 9.77
CA LEU A 286 -3.63 17.84 8.76
C LEU A 286 -2.54 16.85 9.24
N GLY A 287 -2.76 16.14 10.36
CA GLY A 287 -1.79 15.23 10.98
C GLY A 287 -1.41 14.01 10.13
N LEU A 288 -2.25 13.64 9.15
CA LEU A 288 -1.96 12.58 8.18
C LEU A 288 -1.53 13.09 6.79
N ALA A 289 -1.48 14.40 6.60
CA ALA A 289 -1.12 15.00 5.32
C ALA A 289 0.32 14.63 4.90
N THR A 290 0.56 14.46 3.61
CA THR A 290 1.88 14.13 3.05
C THR A 290 2.17 14.92 1.79
N LYS A 291 3.44 15.01 1.38
CA LYS A 291 3.80 15.65 0.10
C LYS A 291 3.61 14.67 -1.05
N TRP A 292 2.93 15.11 -2.11
CA TRP A 292 2.85 14.37 -3.38
C TRP A 292 3.87 14.87 -4.42
N ARG A 293 4.46 16.05 -4.20
CA ARG A 293 5.61 16.56 -4.97
C ARG A 293 6.61 17.30 -4.10
N GLU A 294 7.82 17.43 -4.60
CA GLU A 294 8.82 18.33 -4.04
C GLU A 294 8.55 19.79 -4.45
N ASN A 295 8.60 20.72 -3.50
CA ASN A 295 8.29 22.14 -3.74
C ASN A 295 9.35 22.86 -4.60
N ALA A 296 10.60 22.39 -4.62
CA ALA A 296 11.71 23.06 -5.32
C ALA A 296 11.83 22.63 -6.79
N SER A 297 11.81 21.32 -7.05
CA SER A 297 11.88 20.77 -8.43
C SER A 297 10.51 20.62 -9.10
N GLY A 298 9.42 20.65 -8.34
CA GLY A 298 8.07 20.31 -8.81
C GLY A 298 7.86 18.80 -9.04
N THR A 299 8.90 17.98 -8.89
CA THR A 299 8.90 16.53 -9.20
C THR A 299 7.93 15.77 -8.32
N HIS A 300 7.15 14.87 -8.92
CA HIS A 300 6.25 13.96 -8.21
C HIS A 300 7.04 13.01 -7.31
N VAL A 301 6.53 12.68 -6.13
CA VAL A 301 7.17 11.66 -5.26
C VAL A 301 7.18 10.30 -5.92
N GLU A 302 8.19 9.49 -5.62
CA GLU A 302 8.31 8.14 -6.18
C GLU A 302 7.19 7.20 -5.74
N TYR A 303 6.82 6.29 -6.65
CA TYR A 303 5.86 5.24 -6.35
C TYR A 303 6.53 4.12 -5.54
N ASP A 304 5.95 3.81 -4.38
CA ASP A 304 6.31 2.67 -3.54
C ASP A 304 5.04 1.97 -3.03
N GLN A 305 5.19 0.74 -2.55
CA GLN A 305 4.12 -0.03 -1.92
C GLN A 305 4.64 -0.78 -0.68
N ARG A 306 3.97 -0.57 0.46
CA ARG A 306 4.29 -1.18 1.76
C ARG A 306 3.01 -1.79 2.34
N PRO A 307 2.66 -3.05 1.99
CA PRO A 307 1.36 -3.65 2.32
C PRO A 307 1.02 -3.79 3.82
N ASP A 308 1.97 -3.49 4.73
CA ASP A 308 1.74 -3.43 6.18
C ASP A 308 1.50 -2.01 6.74
N VAL A 309 1.59 -0.98 5.90
CA VAL A 309 1.38 0.43 6.27
C VAL A 309 0.04 0.91 5.72
N PHE A 310 -0.96 1.00 6.60
CA PHE A 310 -2.24 1.66 6.33
C PHE A 310 -2.31 3.02 7.04
N ARG A 311 -3.01 4.00 6.43
CA ARG A 311 -3.26 5.34 7.00
C ARG A 311 -4.67 5.82 6.62
N GLY A 312 -5.20 6.78 7.38
CA GLY A 312 -6.53 7.35 7.17
C GLY A 312 -7.66 6.47 7.70
N THR A 313 -8.89 6.93 7.53
CA THR A 313 -10.09 6.32 8.09
C THR A 313 -10.61 5.20 7.16
N VAL A 314 -10.51 3.94 7.59
CA VAL A 314 -10.91 2.71 6.85
C VAL A 314 -12.19 2.84 6.02
N ARG A 315 -13.23 3.50 6.56
CA ARG A 315 -14.52 3.70 5.87
C ARG A 315 -14.36 4.49 4.57
N TYR A 316 -13.55 5.54 4.58
CA TYR A 316 -13.42 6.55 3.50
C TYR A 316 -12.09 6.45 2.73
N ALA A 317 -11.03 5.86 3.28
CA ALA A 317 -9.71 5.75 2.63
C ALA A 317 -9.77 5.14 1.21
N SER A 318 -8.90 5.60 0.32
CA SER A 318 -8.74 5.04 -1.03
C SER A 318 -8.33 3.56 -1.01
N VAL A 319 -8.60 2.83 -2.09
CA VAL A 319 -8.09 1.47 -2.28
C VAL A 319 -6.55 1.46 -2.36
N HIS A 320 -5.92 2.51 -2.89
CA HIS A 320 -4.45 2.61 -2.92
C HIS A 320 -3.85 2.73 -1.50
N ALA A 321 -4.50 3.47 -0.59
CA ALA A 321 -4.12 3.54 0.82
C ALA A 321 -4.34 2.21 1.55
N HIS A 322 -5.42 1.48 1.27
CA HIS A 322 -5.62 0.11 1.77
C HIS A 322 -4.53 -0.87 1.30
N LEU A 323 -4.00 -0.68 0.09
CA LEU A 323 -2.89 -1.46 -0.46
C LEU A 323 -1.51 -0.96 0.02
N GLY A 324 -1.44 0.09 0.83
CA GLY A 324 -0.20 0.67 1.35
C GLY A 324 0.68 1.32 0.29
N ARG A 325 0.10 1.81 -0.81
CA ARG A 325 0.81 2.55 -1.86
C ARG A 325 1.15 3.97 -1.41
N THR A 326 2.16 4.60 -2.02
CA THR A 326 2.38 6.05 -1.90
C THR A 326 1.08 6.78 -2.25
N SER A 327 0.68 7.75 -1.42
CA SER A 327 -0.53 8.55 -1.62
C SER A 327 -0.28 9.68 -2.62
N SER A 328 -1.27 9.99 -3.44
CA SER A 328 -1.26 11.10 -4.40
C SER A 328 -2.65 11.75 -4.51
N ARG A 329 -2.78 12.78 -5.35
CA ARG A 329 -3.97 13.62 -5.54
C ARG A 329 -5.26 12.83 -5.82
N ARG A 330 -5.14 11.64 -6.44
CA ARG A 330 -6.26 10.72 -6.69
C ARG A 330 -6.85 10.11 -5.42
N ASP A 331 -6.05 9.92 -4.38
CA ASP A 331 -6.46 9.28 -3.13
C ASP A 331 -7.47 10.13 -2.37
N ASP A 332 -7.18 11.43 -2.22
CA ASP A 332 -8.09 12.39 -1.58
C ASP A 332 -9.41 12.52 -2.35
N LEU A 333 -9.37 12.45 -3.68
CA LEU A 333 -10.54 12.53 -4.54
C LEU A 333 -11.39 11.23 -4.53
N GLU A 334 -10.75 10.06 -4.47
CA GLU A 334 -11.43 8.78 -4.22
C GLU A 334 -12.10 8.75 -2.84
N SER A 335 -11.41 9.25 -1.81
CA SER A 335 -11.95 9.38 -0.46
C SER A 335 -13.06 10.43 -0.36
N LEU A 336 -12.99 11.53 -1.14
CA LEU A 336 -14.09 12.48 -1.28
C LEU A 336 -15.30 11.82 -1.94
N ALA A 337 -15.13 11.02 -3.00
CA ALA A 337 -16.25 10.32 -3.64
C ALA A 337 -16.98 9.40 -2.65
N TYR A 338 -16.25 8.59 -1.87
CA TYR A 338 -16.84 7.77 -0.80
C TYR A 338 -17.49 8.60 0.31
N THR A 339 -16.94 9.77 0.64
CA THR A 339 -17.50 10.73 1.62
C THR A 339 -18.83 11.31 1.15
N LEU A 340 -18.91 11.80 -0.09
CA LEU A 340 -20.12 12.39 -0.67
C LEU A 340 -21.25 11.34 -0.80
N ILE A 341 -20.93 10.15 -1.28
CA ILE A 341 -21.88 9.04 -1.39
C ILE A 341 -22.39 8.62 -0.01
N PHE A 342 -21.54 8.63 1.02
CA PHE A 342 -21.95 8.38 2.40
C PHE A 342 -22.92 9.45 2.92
N LEU A 343 -22.62 10.75 2.73
CA LEU A 343 -23.50 11.84 3.18
C LEU A 343 -24.89 11.76 2.53
N HIS A 344 -24.96 11.34 1.27
CA HIS A 344 -26.23 11.22 0.53
C HIS A 344 -27.01 9.93 0.85
N LYS A 345 -26.33 8.76 0.97
CA LYS A 345 -26.98 7.44 1.18
C LYS A 345 -27.06 6.98 2.64
N GLY A 346 -26.40 7.70 3.55
CA GLY A 346 -26.18 7.33 4.96
C GLY A 346 -25.34 6.07 5.23
N ARG A 347 -25.00 5.29 4.20
CA ARG A 347 -24.20 4.04 4.33
C ARG A 347 -23.41 3.67 3.08
N LEU A 348 -22.31 2.96 3.29
CA LEU A 348 -21.45 2.36 2.28
C LEU A 348 -21.43 0.82 2.40
N PRO A 349 -21.32 0.05 1.29
CA PRO A 349 -21.42 -1.43 1.29
C PRO A 349 -20.31 -2.22 2.03
N TRP A 350 -19.41 -1.52 2.73
CA TRP A 350 -18.25 -2.09 3.46
C TRP A 350 -18.19 -1.62 4.93
N GLN A 351 -19.30 -1.16 5.49
CA GLN A 351 -19.46 -1.03 6.94
C GLN A 351 -19.70 -2.41 7.59
N GLY A 352 -19.46 -2.51 8.90
CA GLY A 352 -19.71 -3.73 9.69
C GLY A 352 -18.51 -4.67 9.88
N TYR A 353 -17.47 -4.63 9.03
CA TYR A 353 -16.27 -5.44 9.21
C TYR A 353 -15.49 -5.06 10.49
N GLN A 354 -14.96 -6.08 11.20
CA GLN A 354 -14.19 -5.96 12.45
C GLN A 354 -12.96 -6.89 12.43
N GLY A 355 -12.08 -6.79 13.43
CA GLY A 355 -10.85 -7.59 13.56
C GLY A 355 -9.67 -7.09 12.70
N ASP A 356 -8.50 -7.70 12.85
CA ASP A 356 -7.25 -7.26 12.21
C ASP A 356 -7.30 -7.26 10.67
N ASN A 357 -8.09 -8.17 10.07
CA ASN A 357 -8.26 -8.27 8.63
C ASN A 357 -9.28 -7.26 8.05
N LYS A 358 -9.90 -6.40 8.89
CA LYS A 358 -10.90 -5.39 8.49
C LYS A 358 -10.46 -4.53 7.30
N SER A 359 -9.21 -4.07 7.28
CA SER A 359 -8.70 -3.24 6.17
C SER A 359 -8.67 -4.03 4.85
N PHE A 360 -8.25 -5.30 4.88
CA PHE A 360 -8.25 -6.19 3.72
C PHE A 360 -9.68 -6.49 3.24
N LEU A 361 -10.62 -6.78 4.14
CA LEU A 361 -12.01 -7.09 3.80
C LEU A 361 -12.73 -5.86 3.19
N VAL A 362 -12.52 -4.67 3.76
CA VAL A 362 -13.02 -3.40 3.21
C VAL A 362 -12.42 -3.13 1.83
N CYS A 363 -11.11 -3.34 1.66
CA CYS A 363 -10.43 -3.16 0.37
C CYS A 363 -10.97 -4.13 -0.71
N LYS A 364 -11.14 -5.40 -0.36
CA LYS A 364 -11.74 -6.43 -1.22
C LYS A 364 -13.15 -6.03 -1.64
N LYS A 365 -13.97 -5.55 -0.69
CA LYS A 365 -15.35 -5.12 -0.95
C LYS A 365 -15.41 -3.85 -1.80
N LYS A 366 -14.50 -2.89 -1.61
CA LYS A 366 -14.35 -1.70 -2.47
C LYS A 366 -14.01 -2.11 -3.91
N MET A 367 -12.97 -2.94 -4.11
CA MET A 367 -12.60 -3.45 -5.43
C MET A 367 -13.70 -4.28 -6.12
N SER A 368 -14.57 -4.95 -5.35
CA SER A 368 -15.72 -5.70 -5.90
C SER A 368 -16.98 -4.86 -6.12
N THR A 369 -16.99 -3.57 -5.78
CA THR A 369 -18.19 -2.72 -5.88
C THR A 369 -17.99 -1.70 -7.01
N SER A 370 -18.69 -1.89 -8.12
CA SER A 370 -18.62 -0.97 -9.26
C SER A 370 -19.30 0.37 -8.96
N PRO A 371 -18.96 1.46 -9.69
CA PRO A 371 -19.62 2.75 -9.54
C PRO A 371 -21.13 2.71 -9.75
N GLU A 372 -21.62 1.83 -10.64
CA GLU A 372 -23.06 1.59 -10.85
C GLU A 372 -23.73 1.05 -9.58
N MET A 373 -23.16 -0.01 -8.98
CA MET A 373 -23.71 -0.62 -7.77
C MET A 373 -23.63 0.31 -6.55
N LEU A 374 -22.61 1.16 -6.48
CA LEU A 374 -22.46 2.11 -5.39
C LEU A 374 -23.40 3.32 -5.53
N CYS A 375 -23.45 3.92 -6.72
CA CYS A 375 -24.20 5.14 -7.02
C CYS A 375 -25.62 4.91 -7.56
N GLY A 376 -26.11 3.66 -7.64
CA GLY A 376 -27.45 3.32 -8.18
C GLY A 376 -28.68 3.87 -7.45
N SER A 377 -28.49 4.77 -6.48
CA SER A 377 -29.56 5.55 -5.81
C SER A 377 -29.15 7.02 -5.65
N CYS A 378 -28.20 7.50 -6.47
CA CYS A 378 -27.64 8.84 -6.45
C CYS A 378 -27.84 9.48 -7.82
N PRO A 379 -27.93 10.81 -7.92
CA PRO A 379 -27.88 11.51 -9.21
C PRO A 379 -26.65 11.12 -10.06
N PRO A 380 -26.73 11.16 -11.41
CA PRO A 380 -25.64 10.77 -12.30
C PRO A 380 -24.27 11.42 -12.03
N PRO A 381 -24.16 12.70 -11.61
CA PRO A 381 -22.87 13.32 -11.26
C PRO A 381 -22.02 12.53 -10.26
N PHE A 382 -22.63 11.90 -9.25
CA PHE A 382 -21.92 11.08 -8.26
C PHE A 382 -21.30 9.82 -8.88
N ARG A 383 -21.96 9.22 -9.88
CA ARG A 383 -21.43 8.10 -10.65
C ARG A 383 -20.26 8.55 -11.52
N PHE A 384 -20.42 9.63 -12.28
CA PHE A 384 -19.36 10.12 -13.19
C PHE A 384 -18.12 10.63 -12.44
N PHE A 385 -18.30 11.30 -11.29
CA PHE A 385 -17.20 11.71 -10.43
C PHE A 385 -16.42 10.49 -9.92
N LEU A 386 -17.14 9.50 -9.36
CA LEU A 386 -16.54 8.26 -8.88
C LEU A 386 -15.81 7.49 -10.01
N GLU A 387 -16.45 7.31 -11.17
CA GLU A 387 -15.85 6.66 -12.34
C GLU A 387 -14.56 7.36 -12.79
N THR A 388 -14.52 8.69 -12.73
CA THR A 388 -13.34 9.46 -13.12
C THR A 388 -12.20 9.24 -12.12
N VAL A 389 -12.44 9.41 -10.82
CA VAL A 389 -11.37 9.37 -9.80
C VAL A 389 -10.79 7.98 -9.58
N VAL A 390 -11.59 6.90 -9.61
CA VAL A 390 -11.08 5.52 -9.43
C VAL A 390 -10.25 5.01 -10.60
N ASN A 391 -10.21 5.74 -11.73
CA ASN A 391 -9.43 5.40 -12.92
C ASN A 391 -8.22 6.33 -13.14
N MET A 392 -7.93 7.28 -12.24
CA MET A 392 -6.75 8.16 -12.33
C MET A 392 -5.45 7.41 -12.05
N LYS A 393 -4.39 7.77 -12.78
CA LYS A 393 -3.02 7.28 -12.53
C LYS A 393 -2.38 7.99 -11.33
N PHE A 394 -1.33 7.38 -10.80
CA PHE A 394 -0.59 7.86 -9.61
C PHE A 394 -0.09 9.30 -9.77
N ASP A 395 0.42 9.65 -10.94
CA ASP A 395 1.03 10.93 -11.28
C ASP A 395 0.13 11.84 -12.13
N GLU A 396 -1.11 11.42 -12.42
CA GLU A 396 -2.09 12.19 -13.19
C GLU A 396 -2.46 13.50 -12.48
N GLU A 397 -2.61 14.58 -13.25
CA GLU A 397 -3.13 15.85 -12.75
C GLU A 397 -4.66 15.88 -12.89
N PRO A 398 -5.42 15.97 -11.78
CA PRO A 398 -6.87 16.05 -11.88
C PRO A 398 -7.31 17.35 -12.57
N ASN A 399 -8.28 17.24 -13.49
CA ASN A 399 -8.96 18.42 -14.02
C ASN A 399 -10.06 18.85 -13.03
N TYR A 400 -9.67 19.56 -11.96
CA TYR A 400 -10.58 19.98 -10.89
C TYR A 400 -11.78 20.76 -11.40
N ALA A 401 -11.61 21.61 -12.43
CA ALA A 401 -12.71 22.34 -13.08
C ALA A 401 -13.76 21.37 -13.68
N LYS A 402 -13.34 20.36 -14.45
CA LYS A 402 -14.24 19.34 -15.03
C LYS A 402 -14.89 18.45 -13.98
N LEU A 403 -14.22 18.22 -12.84
CA LEU A 403 -14.79 17.46 -11.71
C LEU A 403 -15.87 18.25 -10.96
N ILE A 404 -15.67 19.57 -10.80
CA ILE A 404 -16.65 20.49 -10.23
C ILE A 404 -17.88 20.58 -11.14
N SER A 405 -17.69 20.80 -12.45
CA SER A 405 -18.79 21.04 -13.38
C SER A 405 -19.73 19.85 -13.60
N LEU A 406 -19.38 18.66 -13.11
CA LEU A 406 -20.32 17.54 -13.01
C LEU A 406 -21.52 17.87 -12.11
N PHE A 407 -21.32 18.69 -11.07
CA PHE A 407 -22.31 18.97 -10.04
C PHE A 407 -23.16 20.22 -10.31
N ASP A 408 -22.82 21.04 -11.30
CA ASP A 408 -23.51 22.31 -11.59
C ASP A 408 -25.02 22.14 -11.80
N CYS A 409 -25.46 21.04 -12.42
CA CYS A 409 -26.87 20.73 -12.66
C CYS A 409 -27.68 20.35 -11.39
N LEU A 410 -27.01 20.20 -10.24
CA LEU A 410 -27.62 19.93 -8.94
C LEU A 410 -27.55 21.12 -7.98
N ILE A 411 -26.88 22.21 -8.37
CA ILE A 411 -26.61 23.38 -7.52
C ILE A 411 -27.55 24.51 -7.94
N GLY A 412 -28.35 25.06 -7.01
CA GLY A 412 -29.31 26.12 -7.31
C GLY A 412 -28.67 27.34 -7.99
N PRO A 413 -29.32 27.95 -9.00
CA PRO A 413 -28.70 28.99 -9.82
C PRO A 413 -28.40 30.29 -9.05
N ASN A 414 -29.16 30.60 -8.00
CA ASN A 414 -28.98 31.78 -7.14
C ASN A 414 -28.02 31.47 -5.97
N PRO A 415 -26.81 32.07 -5.89
CA PRO A 415 -25.84 31.77 -4.84
C PRO A 415 -26.29 32.13 -3.41
N ALA A 416 -27.18 33.12 -3.24
CA ALA A 416 -27.58 33.59 -1.91
C ALA A 416 -28.40 32.53 -1.14
N ILE A 417 -29.26 31.80 -1.85
CA ILE A 417 -30.15 30.78 -1.27
C ILE A 417 -29.49 29.40 -1.13
N ARG A 418 -28.33 29.15 -1.78
CA ARG A 418 -27.61 27.87 -1.68
C ARG A 418 -27.36 27.48 -0.22
N PRO A 419 -27.43 26.20 0.15
CA PRO A 419 -27.17 25.76 1.53
C PRO A 419 -25.71 25.97 1.96
N LEU A 420 -24.78 26.01 1.00
CA LEU A 420 -23.34 26.17 1.21
C LEU A 420 -22.74 27.12 0.16
N ASN A 421 -21.77 27.94 0.56
CA ASN A 421 -21.00 28.82 -0.31
C ASN A 421 -20.11 27.98 -1.25
N THR A 422 -20.04 28.40 -2.51
CA THR A 422 -19.32 27.72 -3.61
C THR A 422 -18.44 28.69 -4.41
N ASP A 423 -18.04 29.81 -3.80
CA ASP A 423 -17.20 30.85 -4.40
C ASP A 423 -15.75 30.39 -4.61
N GLY A 424 -15.33 29.28 -3.99
CA GLY A 424 -14.08 28.60 -4.28
C GLY A 424 -14.13 27.95 -5.67
N ALA A 425 -15.15 27.13 -5.88
CA ALA A 425 -15.40 26.41 -7.12
C ALA A 425 -15.43 27.33 -8.36
N GLN A 426 -16.07 28.50 -8.27
CA GLN A 426 -16.10 29.49 -9.36
C GLN A 426 -14.70 29.99 -9.78
N LYS A 427 -13.77 30.10 -8.82
CA LYS A 427 -12.40 30.62 -9.06
C LYS A 427 -11.48 29.58 -9.71
N VAL A 428 -11.82 28.29 -9.61
CA VAL A 428 -11.12 27.20 -10.31
C VAL A 428 -11.24 27.38 -11.82
N GLY A 429 -12.46 27.60 -12.33
CA GLY A 429 -12.73 27.84 -13.76
C GLY A 429 -12.12 29.13 -14.31
N GLN A 430 -11.92 30.15 -13.48
CA GLN A 430 -11.34 31.43 -13.91
C GLN A 430 -9.81 31.41 -14.01
N LYS A 431 -9.12 30.59 -13.20
CA LYS A 431 -7.64 30.54 -13.16
C LYS A 431 -6.97 29.87 -14.36
N ARG A 432 -7.71 29.09 -15.15
CA ARG A 432 -7.26 28.54 -16.44
C ARG A 432 -8.14 29.13 -17.54
N GLY A 433 -7.76 30.33 -17.99
CA GLY A 433 -8.62 31.20 -18.78
C GLY A 433 -9.18 30.56 -20.05
N ARG A 434 -10.52 30.47 -20.10
CA ARG A 434 -11.37 30.21 -21.29
C ARG A 434 -10.79 29.21 -22.29
N VAL A 435 -10.36 28.04 -21.83
CA VAL A 435 -10.31 26.86 -22.69
C VAL A 435 -11.74 26.64 -23.20
N SER A 436 -11.93 26.78 -24.51
CA SER A 436 -13.23 26.51 -25.14
C SER A 436 -13.66 25.09 -24.82
N VAL A 437 -14.96 24.89 -24.54
CA VAL A 437 -15.58 23.56 -24.58
C VAL A 437 -15.73 23.16 -26.05
N ALA A 438 -14.59 22.98 -26.71
CA ALA A 438 -14.48 22.25 -27.95
C ALA A 438 -14.55 20.75 -27.60
N GLU A 439 -15.23 19.99 -28.43
CA GLU A 439 -15.57 18.60 -28.13
C GLU A 439 -14.36 17.69 -28.31
N GLU A 440 -13.55 17.53 -27.26
CA GLU A 440 -12.67 16.37 -27.12
C GLU A 440 -13.49 15.09 -26.88
N GLU A 441 -14.31 14.71 -27.86
CA GLU A 441 -14.62 13.30 -28.13
C GLU A 441 -13.35 12.60 -28.65
N ASP A 442 -12.31 12.50 -27.81
CA ASP A 442 -11.23 11.54 -28.03
C ASP A 442 -11.81 10.14 -27.83
N GLY A 443 -12.36 9.59 -28.92
CA GLY A 443 -12.96 8.25 -29.01
C GLY A 443 -12.00 7.10 -28.69
N GLN A 444 -10.75 7.40 -28.29
CA GLN A 444 -9.92 6.44 -27.60
C GLN A 444 -10.57 6.03 -26.28
N LEU A 445 -11.05 4.78 -26.24
CA LEU A 445 -11.34 4.01 -25.03
C LEU A 445 -10.14 4.04 -24.07
N ARG A 446 -10.04 5.08 -23.23
CA ARG A 446 -9.07 5.19 -22.15
C ARG A 446 -9.15 3.91 -21.33
N LYS A 447 -8.09 3.10 -21.37
CA LYS A 447 -8.04 1.79 -20.69
C LYS A 447 -8.34 1.99 -19.22
N LYS A 448 -9.56 1.66 -18.81
CA LYS A 448 -10.08 1.90 -17.46
C LYS A 448 -9.19 1.16 -16.46
N VAL A 449 -8.52 1.89 -15.59
CA VAL A 449 -7.49 1.35 -14.67
C VAL A 449 -8.08 0.35 -13.67
N ARG A 450 -9.38 0.47 -13.33
CA ARG A 450 -10.08 -0.47 -12.44
C ARG A 450 -11.32 -1.18 -13.00
N LEU A 451 -11.90 -0.75 -14.13
CA LEU A 451 -13.07 -1.46 -14.69
C LEU A 451 -12.64 -2.62 -15.59
N GLY A 452 -12.83 -3.83 -15.06
CA GLY A 452 -12.96 -5.09 -15.80
C GLY A 452 -13.51 -6.15 -14.85
N MET A 453 -14.17 -7.18 -15.37
CA MET A 453 -14.71 -8.24 -14.51
C MET A 453 -13.54 -9.02 -13.86
N PRO A 454 -13.57 -9.28 -12.54
CA PRO A 454 -12.49 -9.99 -11.87
C PRO A 454 -12.33 -11.41 -12.40
N ALA A 455 -11.31 -11.61 -13.23
CA ALA A 455 -11.03 -12.86 -13.93
C ALA A 455 -10.09 -13.76 -13.10
N THR A 456 -9.94 -15.01 -13.54
CA THR A 456 -8.69 -15.74 -13.30
C THR A 456 -8.07 -16.12 -14.63
N GLN A 457 -6.75 -15.96 -14.72
CA GLN A 457 -5.97 -16.08 -15.94
C GLN A 457 -4.59 -16.64 -15.61
N TRP A 458 -3.95 -17.24 -16.60
CA TRP A 458 -2.50 -17.43 -16.62
C TRP A 458 -1.82 -16.08 -16.75
N ILE A 459 -0.84 -15.84 -15.87
CA ILE A 459 0.08 -14.71 -15.97
C ILE A 459 1.45 -15.30 -16.31
N SER A 460 2.02 -14.88 -17.43
CA SER A 460 3.32 -15.38 -17.91
C SER A 460 4.31 -14.23 -18.08
N VAL A 461 5.52 -14.41 -17.57
CA VAL A 461 6.65 -13.49 -17.73
C VAL A 461 7.66 -14.10 -18.68
N TYR A 462 8.06 -13.32 -19.67
CA TYR A 462 9.09 -13.65 -20.64
C TYR A 462 10.29 -12.72 -20.44
N ASN A 463 11.49 -13.30 -20.38
CA ASN A 463 12.74 -12.56 -20.35
C ASN A 463 13.53 -12.82 -21.63
N ALA A 464 14.22 -11.79 -22.14
CA ALA A 464 15.25 -11.99 -23.16
C ALA A 464 16.40 -12.83 -22.58
N ARG A 465 16.89 -13.79 -23.38
CA ARG A 465 18.08 -14.60 -23.06
C ARG A 465 18.89 -14.86 -24.33
N THR A 466 20.13 -15.30 -24.18
CA THR A 466 20.85 -16.00 -25.25
C THR A 466 20.04 -17.23 -25.72
N PRO A 467 20.07 -17.59 -27.01
CA PRO A 467 19.34 -18.75 -27.53
C PRO A 467 19.61 -20.01 -26.70
N MET A 468 18.53 -20.65 -26.22
CA MET A 468 18.59 -21.86 -25.40
C MET A 468 17.44 -22.81 -25.72
N LYS A 469 17.62 -24.10 -25.40
CA LYS A 469 16.56 -25.11 -25.43
C LYS A 469 15.66 -24.92 -24.20
N GLN A 470 14.36 -24.75 -24.43
CA GLN A 470 13.30 -24.67 -23.42
C GLN A 470 12.16 -25.61 -23.83
N ARG A 471 11.58 -26.32 -22.85
CA ARG A 471 10.38 -27.16 -23.01
C ARG A 471 9.35 -26.74 -21.98
N TYR A 472 8.07 -26.84 -22.34
CA TYR A 472 6.97 -26.67 -21.40
C TYR A 472 6.00 -27.85 -21.49
N HIS A 473 5.42 -28.19 -20.35
CA HIS A 473 4.28 -29.08 -20.24
C HIS A 473 3.20 -28.39 -19.40
N TYR A 474 1.93 -28.61 -19.73
CA TYR A 474 0.78 -28.04 -19.01
C TYR A 474 -0.37 -29.05 -19.02
N ASN A 475 -1.35 -28.85 -18.13
CA ASN A 475 -2.40 -29.83 -17.85
C ASN A 475 -1.86 -31.22 -17.44
N VAL A 476 -0.70 -31.26 -16.77
CA VAL A 476 -0.06 -32.51 -16.32
C VAL A 476 -0.72 -32.99 -15.04
N ALA A 477 -1.32 -34.19 -15.09
CA ALA A 477 -1.81 -34.88 -13.90
C ALA A 477 -0.67 -35.62 -13.16
N ASP A 478 -0.82 -35.78 -11.84
CA ASP A 478 0.14 -36.38 -10.91
C ASP A 478 0.83 -37.65 -11.46
N ALA A 479 0.04 -38.62 -11.94
CA ALA A 479 0.54 -39.90 -12.47
C ALA A 479 1.42 -39.80 -13.73
N ARG A 480 1.48 -38.63 -14.40
CA ARG A 480 2.35 -38.37 -15.56
C ARG A 480 3.53 -37.45 -15.25
N LEU A 481 3.60 -36.89 -14.04
CA LEU A 481 4.64 -35.93 -13.65
C LEU A 481 6.06 -36.50 -13.84
N SER A 482 6.31 -37.70 -13.32
CA SER A 482 7.61 -38.39 -13.44
C SER A 482 8.05 -38.62 -14.89
N GLN A 483 7.13 -39.06 -15.75
CA GLN A 483 7.40 -39.30 -17.17
C GLN A 483 7.85 -38.02 -17.90
N HIS A 484 7.30 -36.87 -17.53
CA HIS A 484 7.70 -35.57 -18.09
C HIS A 484 9.05 -35.09 -17.56
N VAL A 485 9.33 -35.27 -16.26
CA VAL A 485 10.62 -34.88 -15.67
C VAL A 485 11.78 -35.74 -16.19
N LEU A 486 11.61 -37.06 -16.25
CA LEU A 486 12.63 -37.99 -16.76
C LEU A 486 13.04 -37.64 -18.21
N ARG A 487 12.05 -37.48 -19.10
CA ARG A 487 12.28 -37.05 -20.49
C ARG A 487 12.85 -35.65 -20.63
N GLY A 488 12.66 -34.77 -19.65
CA GLY A 488 13.33 -33.47 -19.62
C GLY A 488 14.81 -33.61 -19.26
N ASN A 489 15.11 -34.41 -18.23
CA ASN A 489 16.47 -34.67 -17.78
C ASN A 489 17.31 -35.38 -18.85
N GLU A 490 16.74 -36.39 -19.54
CA GLU A 490 17.33 -37.06 -20.71
C GLU A 490 17.69 -36.06 -21.83
N ASP A 491 16.85 -35.05 -22.03
CA ASP A 491 17.04 -33.97 -23.01
C ASP A 491 18.01 -32.85 -22.56
N GLY A 492 18.60 -32.95 -21.36
CA GLY A 492 19.46 -31.91 -20.77
C GLY A 492 18.70 -30.68 -20.28
N LEU A 493 17.42 -30.82 -19.93
CA LEU A 493 16.53 -29.75 -19.47
C LEU A 493 16.16 -29.95 -18.00
N LEU A 494 16.33 -28.91 -17.18
CA LEU A 494 16.01 -28.95 -15.75
C LEU A 494 14.89 -27.94 -15.43
N ILE A 495 14.06 -28.26 -14.44
CA ILE A 495 12.86 -27.48 -14.10
C ILE A 495 13.29 -26.09 -13.58
N SER A 496 12.82 -25.04 -14.25
CA SER A 496 13.09 -23.63 -13.90
C SER A 496 11.90 -22.94 -13.23
N SER A 497 10.66 -23.30 -13.60
CA SER A 497 9.43 -22.77 -13.01
C SER A 497 8.36 -23.87 -13.01
N VAL A 498 7.54 -23.89 -11.95
CA VAL A 498 6.31 -24.71 -11.89
C VAL A 498 5.11 -23.84 -11.50
N ALA A 499 3.92 -24.26 -11.90
CA ALA A 499 2.65 -23.68 -11.49
C ALA A 499 1.56 -24.76 -11.45
N SER A 500 0.39 -24.41 -10.90
CA SER A 500 -0.81 -25.26 -10.93
C SER A 500 -1.99 -24.48 -11.48
N TYR A 501 -2.88 -25.18 -12.17
CA TYR A 501 -4.25 -24.76 -12.46
C TYR A 501 -5.19 -25.83 -11.92
N GLN A 502 -6.03 -25.46 -10.95
CA GLN A 502 -6.85 -26.38 -10.18
C GLN A 502 -6.01 -27.46 -9.47
N ASN A 503 -5.93 -28.66 -10.05
CA ASN A 503 -5.14 -29.80 -9.58
C ASN A 503 -4.25 -30.37 -10.72
N LEU A 504 -3.90 -29.53 -11.72
CA LEU A 504 -3.06 -29.91 -12.86
C LEU A 504 -1.83 -29.01 -12.94
N TRP A 505 -0.66 -29.61 -13.15
CA TRP A 505 0.61 -28.92 -13.14
C TRP A 505 0.99 -28.33 -14.49
N ALA A 506 1.71 -27.21 -14.45
CA ALA A 506 2.50 -26.69 -15.54
C ALA A 506 3.98 -26.66 -15.15
N LEU A 507 4.84 -27.14 -16.04
CA LEU A 507 6.27 -27.35 -15.84
C LEU A 507 7.03 -26.63 -16.95
N ILE A 508 7.97 -25.76 -16.59
CA ILE A 508 8.90 -25.12 -17.52
C ILE A 508 10.30 -25.69 -17.25
N MET A 509 10.98 -26.17 -18.30
CA MET A 509 12.26 -26.87 -18.20
C MET A 509 13.27 -26.29 -19.20
N ASP A 510 14.43 -25.86 -18.70
CA ASP A 510 15.41 -25.07 -19.44
C ASP A 510 16.80 -25.71 -19.41
N ALA A 511 17.56 -25.55 -20.49
CA ALA A 511 19.01 -25.81 -20.47
C ALA A 511 19.77 -24.69 -19.73
N GLY A 512 19.24 -23.46 -19.73
CA GLY A 512 19.87 -22.27 -19.16
C GLY A 512 19.63 -22.04 -17.66
N THR A 513 19.54 -23.09 -16.85
CA THR A 513 19.38 -23.00 -15.39
C THR A 513 20.70 -22.88 -14.63
N GLY A 514 21.74 -23.59 -15.08
CA GLY A 514 23.00 -23.75 -14.35
C GLY A 514 22.95 -24.75 -13.20
N PHE A 515 21.83 -25.47 -13.00
CA PHE A 515 21.74 -26.52 -11.99
C PHE A 515 22.44 -27.80 -12.44
N VAL A 516 23.00 -28.58 -11.50
CA VAL A 516 23.71 -29.85 -11.81
C VAL A 516 22.97 -31.11 -11.38
N SER A 517 21.96 -30.97 -10.52
CA SER A 517 21.11 -32.06 -10.06
C SER A 517 19.83 -31.46 -9.46
N GLN A 518 18.70 -32.16 -9.63
CA GLN A 518 17.42 -31.79 -9.04
C GLN A 518 16.77 -33.00 -8.36
N VAL A 519 16.07 -32.73 -7.27
CA VAL A 519 15.10 -33.61 -6.63
C VAL A 519 13.76 -32.90 -6.56
N TYR A 520 12.66 -33.64 -6.60
CA TYR A 520 11.33 -33.08 -6.43
C TYR A 520 10.45 -34.00 -5.59
N GLU A 521 9.46 -33.42 -4.93
CA GLU A 521 8.41 -34.15 -4.23
C GLU A 521 7.05 -33.60 -4.65
N LEU A 522 6.11 -34.52 -4.90
CA LEU A 522 4.69 -34.23 -4.99
C LEU A 522 4.05 -34.74 -3.69
N SER A 523 3.66 -33.83 -2.81
CA SER A 523 3.11 -34.16 -1.48
C SER A 523 1.64 -33.73 -1.39
N PRO A 524 0.74 -34.53 -0.77
CA PRO A 524 -0.63 -34.09 -0.48
C PRO A 524 -0.70 -32.93 0.52
N TYR A 525 0.41 -32.62 1.20
CA TYR A 525 0.55 -31.49 2.11
C TYR A 525 1.26 -30.30 1.44
N PHE A 526 0.84 -29.08 1.76
CA PHE A 526 1.41 -27.84 1.21
C PHE A 526 2.76 -27.53 1.89
N LEU A 527 3.86 -27.75 1.16
CA LEU A 527 5.25 -27.70 1.60
C LEU A 527 5.56 -28.67 2.75
N HIS A 528 5.78 -29.93 2.39
CA HIS A 528 6.15 -31.00 3.31
C HIS A 528 7.48 -30.71 4.02
N LYS A 529 7.39 -30.38 5.31
CA LYS A 529 8.50 -29.85 6.11
C LYS A 529 9.67 -30.84 6.24
N GLU A 530 9.38 -32.11 6.48
CA GLU A 530 10.39 -33.12 6.82
C GLU A 530 11.28 -33.45 5.62
N TRP A 531 10.67 -33.68 4.45
CA TRP A 531 11.41 -33.84 3.19
C TRP A 531 12.24 -32.61 2.82
N ILE A 532 11.71 -31.39 2.96
CA ILE A 532 12.46 -30.15 2.71
C ILE A 532 13.70 -30.04 3.61
N MET A 533 13.58 -30.40 4.89
CA MET A 533 14.70 -30.41 5.83
C MET A 533 15.75 -31.46 5.45
N GLU A 534 15.34 -32.68 5.12
CA GLU A 534 16.23 -33.76 4.64
C GLU A 534 17.00 -33.34 3.36
N GLN A 535 16.35 -32.65 2.42
CA GLN A 535 17.02 -32.18 1.20
C GLN A 535 17.95 -30.99 1.44
N TRP A 536 17.65 -30.10 2.40
CA TRP A 536 18.56 -29.03 2.81
C TRP A 536 19.86 -29.61 3.41
N GLU A 537 19.79 -30.64 4.27
CA GLU A 537 20.98 -31.33 4.79
C GLU A 537 21.83 -31.95 3.67
N LYS A 538 21.18 -32.45 2.61
CA LYS A 538 21.82 -32.96 1.39
C LYS A 538 22.32 -31.87 0.44
N ASN A 539 22.28 -30.59 0.85
CA ASN A 539 22.69 -29.40 0.07
C ASN A 539 21.90 -29.17 -1.24
N TYR A 540 20.63 -29.57 -1.28
CA TYR A 540 19.68 -29.07 -2.29
C TYR A 540 18.95 -27.83 -1.72
N TYR A 541 18.62 -26.87 -2.58
CA TYR A 541 17.85 -25.67 -2.20
C TYR A 541 16.59 -25.56 -3.05
N ILE A 542 15.46 -25.12 -2.46
CA ILE A 542 14.21 -24.91 -3.20
C ILE A 542 14.44 -23.87 -4.30
N THR A 543 14.14 -24.26 -5.53
CA THR A 543 14.26 -23.42 -6.74
C THR A 543 12.92 -23.14 -7.40
N ALA A 544 11.95 -24.05 -7.31
CA ALA A 544 10.59 -23.82 -7.79
C ALA A 544 9.56 -24.53 -6.88
N ILE A 545 8.43 -23.88 -6.66
CA ILE A 545 7.30 -24.43 -5.87
C ILE A 545 5.97 -24.08 -6.53
N ALA A 546 5.01 -25.00 -6.47
CA ALA A 546 3.62 -24.76 -6.79
C ALA A 546 2.72 -25.49 -5.80
N GLY A 547 1.57 -24.90 -5.48
CA GLY A 547 0.49 -25.57 -4.76
C GLY A 547 -0.74 -25.69 -5.63
N SER A 548 -1.56 -26.68 -5.35
CA SER A 548 -2.86 -26.94 -5.99
C SER A 548 -4.01 -26.47 -5.08
N ASN A 549 -5.23 -26.52 -5.60
CA ASN A 549 -6.43 -26.18 -4.83
C ASN A 549 -6.84 -27.27 -3.82
N ASN A 550 -6.51 -28.54 -4.07
CA ASN A 550 -6.81 -29.64 -3.14
C ASN A 550 -5.88 -29.70 -1.91
N GLY A 551 -4.89 -28.80 -1.82
CA GLY A 551 -3.94 -28.72 -0.70
C GLY A 551 -2.56 -29.32 -0.98
N SER A 552 -2.39 -30.05 -2.09
CA SER A 552 -1.11 -30.65 -2.47
C SER A 552 -0.08 -29.61 -2.94
N SER A 553 1.20 -30.01 -2.97
CA SER A 553 2.27 -29.19 -3.53
C SER A 553 3.30 -30.00 -4.29
N LEU A 554 3.84 -29.37 -5.34
CA LEU A 554 5.04 -29.79 -6.04
C LEU A 554 6.20 -28.88 -5.60
N VAL A 555 7.20 -29.47 -4.94
CA VAL A 555 8.42 -28.79 -4.49
C VAL A 555 9.60 -29.31 -5.31
N VAL A 556 10.39 -28.42 -5.92
CA VAL A 556 11.60 -28.76 -6.66
C VAL A 556 12.81 -28.11 -5.99
N MET A 557 13.83 -28.91 -5.69
CA MET A 557 15.07 -28.48 -5.04
C MET A 557 16.29 -28.87 -5.88
N SER A 558 17.24 -27.94 -6.03
CA SER A 558 18.37 -28.05 -6.95
C SER A 558 19.74 -27.88 -6.29
N LYS A 559 20.78 -28.45 -6.91
CA LYS A 559 22.21 -28.23 -6.63
C LYS A 559 22.86 -27.29 -7.65
N ALA A 560 24.02 -26.74 -7.26
CA ALA A 560 24.72 -25.64 -7.96
C ALA A 560 23.88 -24.35 -8.10
N THR A 561 22.98 -24.08 -7.16
CA THR A 561 22.40 -22.75 -6.99
C THR A 561 23.48 -21.78 -6.46
N CYS A 562 23.23 -20.48 -6.59
CA CYS A 562 24.05 -19.47 -5.90
C CYS A 562 23.69 -19.31 -4.40
N PHE A 563 22.71 -20.07 -3.89
CA PHE A 563 22.14 -19.88 -2.57
C PHE A 563 23.03 -20.51 -1.49
N THR A 564 23.15 -19.84 -0.33
CA THR A 564 23.98 -20.34 0.78
C THR A 564 23.16 -20.71 2.02
N GLN A 565 22.06 -19.99 2.26
CA GLN A 565 21.10 -20.25 3.35
C GLN A 565 19.70 -19.96 2.83
N GLN A 566 18.70 -20.72 3.26
CA GLN A 566 17.32 -20.57 2.83
C GLN A 566 16.37 -20.65 4.03
N SER A 567 15.23 -19.97 3.94
CA SER A 567 14.14 -20.06 4.91
C SER A 567 12.82 -19.84 4.17
N TYR A 568 11.77 -20.59 4.53
CA TYR A 568 10.43 -20.39 3.99
C TYR A 568 9.42 -20.08 5.09
N LYS A 569 8.29 -19.49 4.69
CA LYS A 569 7.12 -19.32 5.56
C LYS A 569 5.83 -19.62 4.79
N VAL A 570 4.97 -20.42 5.42
CA VAL A 570 3.56 -20.59 5.02
C VAL A 570 2.68 -19.66 5.86
N SER A 571 1.67 -19.03 5.27
CA SER A 571 0.75 -18.11 5.97
C SER A 571 -0.56 -17.92 5.21
N GLU A 572 -1.67 -17.70 5.92
CA GLU A 572 -3.00 -17.45 5.31
C GLU A 572 -3.15 -16.02 4.76
N SER A 573 -2.24 -15.11 5.11
CA SER A 573 -2.14 -13.76 4.56
C SER A 573 -0.73 -13.52 4.02
N PHE A 574 -0.58 -12.59 3.07
CA PHE A 574 0.71 -12.31 2.45
C PHE A 574 1.71 -11.78 3.51
N PRO A 575 2.81 -12.49 3.83
CA PRO A 575 3.53 -12.29 5.09
C PRO A 575 4.57 -11.16 5.02
N TYR A 576 4.20 -9.98 4.51
CA TYR A 576 5.12 -8.87 4.21
C TYR A 576 6.00 -8.44 5.40
N LYS A 577 5.45 -8.39 6.63
CA LYS A 577 6.24 -8.08 7.85
C LYS A 577 7.42 -9.03 8.07
N TRP A 578 7.26 -10.32 7.71
CA TRP A 578 8.33 -11.32 7.76
C TRP A 578 9.33 -11.14 6.61
N ILE A 579 8.84 -10.85 5.40
CA ILE A 579 9.68 -10.56 4.22
C ILE A 579 10.57 -9.33 4.47
N ASN A 580 9.99 -8.23 4.98
CA ASN A 580 10.69 -7.00 5.32
C ASN A 580 11.77 -7.22 6.41
N LYS A 581 11.47 -8.04 7.43
CA LYS A 581 12.50 -8.48 8.39
C LYS A 581 13.62 -9.30 7.70
N LYS A 582 13.26 -10.21 6.80
CA LYS A 582 14.22 -11.09 6.09
C LYS A 582 15.10 -10.35 5.08
N TRP A 583 14.60 -9.31 4.40
CA TRP A 583 15.41 -8.41 3.58
C TRP A 583 16.51 -7.73 4.41
N LYS A 584 16.19 -7.25 5.62
CA LYS A 584 17.17 -6.67 6.57
C LYS A 584 18.20 -7.70 7.07
N GLU A 585 17.83 -8.98 7.10
CA GLU A 585 18.75 -10.11 7.36
C GLU A 585 19.53 -10.58 6.10
N GLY A 586 19.40 -9.88 4.96
CA GLY A 586 20.10 -10.20 3.70
C GLY A 586 19.52 -11.36 2.89
N PHE A 587 18.37 -11.92 3.30
CA PHE A 587 17.63 -12.91 2.52
C PHE A 587 16.74 -12.19 1.48
N HIS A 588 16.62 -12.75 0.28
CA HIS A 588 15.79 -12.23 -0.80
C HIS A 588 14.79 -13.32 -1.23
N VAL A 589 13.58 -12.95 -1.62
CA VAL A 589 12.57 -13.90 -2.13
C VAL A 589 13.08 -14.53 -3.43
N THR A 590 13.12 -15.86 -3.47
CA THR A 590 13.58 -16.63 -4.65
C THR A 590 12.48 -17.48 -5.27
N SER A 591 11.42 -17.83 -4.53
CA SER A 591 10.24 -18.50 -5.08
C SER A 591 9.02 -18.20 -4.21
N MET A 592 7.84 -18.21 -4.83
CA MET A 592 6.55 -18.08 -4.15
C MET A 592 5.56 -19.08 -4.73
N ALA A 593 4.63 -19.56 -3.91
CA ALA A 593 3.50 -20.37 -4.34
C ALA A 593 2.26 -20.08 -3.49
N THR A 594 1.13 -20.59 -3.93
CA THR A 594 -0.16 -20.53 -3.23
C THR A 594 -0.85 -21.88 -3.26
N SER A 595 -1.69 -22.16 -2.26
CA SER A 595 -2.62 -23.30 -2.23
C SER A 595 -3.91 -22.85 -1.54
N GLY A 596 -4.98 -22.74 -2.31
CA GLY A 596 -6.19 -22.01 -1.89
C GLY A 596 -5.85 -20.57 -1.52
N ASN A 597 -6.04 -20.22 -0.24
CA ASN A 597 -5.71 -18.91 0.31
C ASN A 597 -4.34 -18.84 1.00
N ARG A 598 -3.65 -19.98 1.19
CA ARG A 598 -2.34 -20.03 1.85
C ARG A 598 -1.24 -19.61 0.88
N TRP A 599 -0.39 -18.69 1.32
CA TRP A 599 0.84 -18.29 0.67
C TRP A 599 2.00 -19.13 1.19
N ALA A 600 2.93 -19.50 0.31
CA ALA A 600 4.26 -19.99 0.65
C ALA A 600 5.30 -19.05 0.04
N ILE A 601 6.19 -18.49 0.88
CA ILE A 601 7.27 -17.59 0.45
C ILE A 601 8.61 -18.23 0.81
N VAL A 602 9.49 -18.40 -0.17
CA VAL A 602 10.85 -18.93 0.00
C VAL A 602 11.84 -17.79 -0.18
N MET A 603 12.72 -17.59 0.81
CA MET A 603 13.76 -16.56 0.79
C MET A 603 15.14 -17.15 1.00
N SER A 604 16.11 -16.73 0.17
CA SER A 604 17.47 -17.26 0.14
C SER A 604 18.51 -16.15 0.25
N ARG A 605 19.64 -16.43 0.93
CA ARG A 605 20.84 -15.58 0.92
C ARG A 605 21.67 -15.84 -0.34
N ASN A 606 22.42 -14.82 -0.74
CA ASN A 606 23.27 -14.81 -1.96
C ASN A 606 22.53 -15.02 -3.30
N ALA A 607 21.22 -14.74 -3.36
CA ALA A 607 20.37 -14.90 -4.55
C ALA A 607 20.66 -13.96 -5.74
N GLY A 608 21.82 -13.30 -5.79
CA GLY A 608 22.22 -12.42 -6.90
C GLY A 608 21.56 -11.04 -6.96
N TYR A 609 20.65 -10.70 -6.05
CA TYR A 609 19.94 -9.41 -6.03
C TYR A 609 20.59 -8.35 -5.11
N SER A 610 20.47 -7.08 -5.49
CA SER A 610 20.90 -5.93 -4.67
C SER A 610 19.76 -5.29 -3.89
N ASP A 611 18.54 -5.33 -4.44
CA ASP A 611 17.32 -4.81 -3.81
C ASP A 611 16.08 -5.58 -4.30
N GLN A 612 14.99 -5.52 -3.54
CA GLN A 612 13.71 -6.18 -3.83
C GLN A 612 12.50 -5.39 -3.31
N VAL A 613 11.43 -5.41 -4.12
CA VAL A 613 10.13 -4.82 -3.81
C VAL A 613 9.00 -5.81 -4.11
N VAL A 614 7.80 -5.53 -3.59
CA VAL A 614 6.58 -6.29 -3.92
C VAL A 614 5.52 -5.35 -4.49
N GLU A 615 4.81 -5.84 -5.51
CA GLU A 615 3.53 -5.30 -5.93
C GLU A 615 2.44 -6.31 -5.54
N LEU A 616 1.50 -5.89 -4.68
CA LEU A 616 0.40 -6.71 -4.17
C LEU A 616 -0.93 -6.02 -4.51
N ASP A 617 -1.83 -6.73 -5.17
CA ASP A 617 -3.11 -6.15 -5.60
C ASP A 617 -4.22 -7.22 -5.63
N PHE A 618 -5.47 -6.80 -5.56
CA PHE A 618 -6.63 -7.66 -5.81
C PHE A 618 -6.86 -7.88 -7.31
N LEU A 619 -6.24 -7.03 -8.14
CA LEU A 619 -6.23 -7.08 -9.60
C LEU A 619 -4.79 -7.34 -10.09
N TYR A 620 -4.48 -7.01 -11.35
CA TYR A 620 -3.11 -7.10 -11.86
C TYR A 620 -2.41 -5.72 -11.77
N PRO A 621 -1.30 -5.56 -11.03
CA PRO A 621 -0.71 -4.25 -10.71
C PRO A 621 0.14 -3.65 -11.85
N SER A 622 -0.47 -3.39 -13.00
CA SER A 622 0.22 -2.88 -14.21
C SER A 622 0.94 -1.54 -14.00
N GLU A 623 0.32 -0.60 -13.28
CA GLU A 623 0.91 0.72 -12.97
C GLU A 623 2.21 0.58 -12.18
N GLY A 624 2.19 -0.21 -11.09
CA GLY A 624 3.35 -0.48 -10.26
C GLY A 624 4.45 -1.19 -11.04
N ILE A 625 4.13 -2.26 -11.78
CA ILE A 625 5.09 -2.99 -12.62
C ILE A 625 5.82 -2.04 -13.59
N HIS A 626 5.11 -1.11 -14.24
CA HIS A 626 5.74 -0.11 -15.11
C HIS A 626 6.68 0.83 -14.34
N LYS A 627 6.22 1.44 -13.23
CA LYS A 627 7.06 2.34 -12.42
C LYS A 627 8.32 1.63 -11.88
N ARG A 628 8.22 0.37 -11.47
CA ARG A 628 9.37 -0.43 -11.03
C ARG A 628 10.28 -0.84 -12.20
N TRP A 629 9.73 -1.14 -13.38
CA TRP A 629 10.52 -1.44 -14.59
C TRP A 629 11.37 -0.25 -15.05
N ASP A 630 10.80 0.95 -15.04
CA ASP A 630 11.50 2.19 -15.38
C ASP A 630 12.66 2.45 -14.39
N ASN A 631 12.46 2.13 -13.11
CA ASN A 631 13.50 2.16 -12.06
C ASN A 631 14.42 0.92 -12.03
N GLY A 632 14.45 0.11 -13.10
CA GLY A 632 15.44 -0.98 -13.28
C GLY A 632 15.15 -2.29 -12.55
N TYR A 633 14.05 -2.42 -11.81
CA TYR A 633 13.61 -3.71 -11.26
C TYR A 633 13.05 -4.60 -12.37
N ARG A 634 13.11 -5.93 -12.20
CA ARG A 634 12.44 -6.91 -13.07
C ARG A 634 11.70 -7.94 -12.22
N ILE A 635 10.56 -8.45 -12.71
CA ILE A 635 9.79 -9.49 -12.02
C ILE A 635 10.63 -10.76 -11.95
N THR A 636 10.78 -11.32 -10.74
CA THR A 636 11.60 -12.52 -10.47
C THR A 636 10.86 -13.64 -9.76
N SER A 637 9.73 -13.36 -9.11
CA SER A 637 8.87 -14.40 -8.52
C SER A 637 7.42 -13.91 -8.45
N MET A 638 6.46 -14.82 -8.60
CA MET A 638 5.03 -14.51 -8.68
C MET A 638 4.21 -15.60 -8.00
N ALA A 639 3.13 -15.22 -7.33
CA ALA A 639 2.08 -16.13 -6.89
C ALA A 639 0.75 -15.38 -6.77
N ALA A 640 -0.37 -16.11 -6.83
CA ALA A 640 -1.69 -15.50 -6.73
C ALA A 640 -2.68 -16.45 -6.03
N THR A 641 -3.55 -15.90 -5.19
CA THR A 641 -4.74 -16.59 -4.68
C THR A 641 -5.94 -16.24 -5.56
N TRP A 642 -7.12 -16.67 -5.15
CA TRP A 642 -8.40 -16.21 -5.69
C TRP A 642 -8.70 -14.72 -5.42
N ASP A 643 -8.04 -14.14 -4.41
CA ASP A 643 -8.27 -12.78 -3.95
C ASP A 643 -7.20 -11.78 -4.39
N GLN A 644 -5.93 -12.17 -4.43
CA GLN A 644 -4.81 -11.26 -4.69
C GLN A 644 -3.71 -11.88 -5.55
N ALA A 645 -3.05 -11.06 -6.36
CA ALA A 645 -1.79 -11.39 -7.03
C ALA A 645 -0.63 -10.65 -6.33
N ALA A 646 0.47 -11.38 -6.08
CA ALA A 646 1.72 -10.83 -5.55
C ALA A 646 2.86 -11.07 -6.56
N LEU A 647 3.55 -10.01 -6.93
CA LEU A 647 4.73 -10.05 -7.77
C LEU A 647 5.91 -9.45 -7.00
N VAL A 648 7.00 -10.22 -6.86
CA VAL A 648 8.28 -9.69 -6.39
C VAL A 648 9.10 -9.25 -7.59
N LEU A 649 9.61 -8.03 -7.53
CA LEU A 649 10.54 -7.49 -8.49
C LEU A 649 11.89 -7.22 -7.80
N SER A 650 12.98 -7.56 -8.49
CA SER A 650 14.34 -7.47 -7.97
C SER A 650 15.23 -6.63 -8.88
N VAL A 651 16.25 -6.00 -8.32
CA VAL A 651 17.40 -5.46 -9.07
C VAL A 651 18.55 -6.49 -9.03
N PRO A 652 19.04 -7.01 -10.18
CA PRO A 652 20.20 -7.89 -10.21
C PRO A 652 21.53 -7.17 -9.90
N ARG A 653 22.41 -7.79 -9.10
CA ARG A 653 23.78 -7.28 -8.81
C ARG A 653 24.68 -7.24 -10.05
N ARG A 654 24.40 -8.09 -11.03
CA ARG A 654 25.05 -8.11 -12.35
C ARG A 654 23.97 -7.86 -13.38
N ARG A 655 24.03 -6.72 -14.09
CA ARG A 655 23.05 -6.39 -15.13
C ARG A 655 23.17 -7.38 -16.30
N PRO A 656 22.06 -7.99 -16.77
CA PRO A 656 22.05 -8.78 -18.00
C PRO A 656 22.38 -7.92 -19.23
N ALA A 657 22.86 -8.56 -20.31
CA ALA A 657 23.18 -7.87 -21.57
C ALA A 657 21.93 -7.43 -22.38
N ASP A 658 20.79 -8.11 -22.19
CA ASP A 658 19.47 -7.63 -22.61
C ASP A 658 18.54 -7.66 -21.39
N GLU A 659 17.97 -6.52 -21.04
CA GLU A 659 17.05 -6.37 -19.90
C GLU A 659 15.56 -6.46 -20.29
N THR A 660 15.25 -6.79 -21.55
CA THR A 660 13.88 -6.82 -22.06
C THR A 660 13.03 -7.85 -21.32
N GLN A 661 11.97 -7.39 -20.66
CA GLN A 661 10.97 -8.22 -20.00
C GLN A 661 9.57 -7.90 -20.56
N GLU A 662 8.78 -8.95 -20.76
CA GLU A 662 7.39 -8.86 -21.23
C GLU A 662 6.46 -9.67 -20.31
N THR A 663 5.24 -9.16 -20.10
CA THR A 663 4.18 -9.90 -19.43
C THR A 663 2.98 -10.10 -20.36
N LEU A 664 2.35 -11.27 -20.24
CA LEU A 664 1.13 -11.64 -20.97
C LEU A 664 0.13 -12.22 -19.97
N ARG A 665 -1.16 -11.90 -20.16
CA ARG A 665 -2.28 -12.53 -19.44
C ARG A 665 -3.23 -13.23 -20.42
N THR A 666 -3.57 -14.49 -20.15
CA THR A 666 -4.46 -15.31 -21.01
C THR A 666 -5.37 -16.21 -20.19
N SER A 667 -6.60 -16.45 -20.65
CA SER A 667 -7.53 -17.40 -20.00
C SER A 667 -7.01 -18.84 -20.06
N ALA A 668 -6.57 -19.28 -21.23
CA ALA A 668 -5.87 -20.55 -21.44
C ALA A 668 -4.34 -20.41 -21.26
N PHE A 669 -3.64 -21.54 -21.11
CA PHE A 669 -2.17 -21.55 -21.10
C PHE A 669 -1.63 -21.04 -22.46
N PRO A 670 -0.65 -20.13 -22.51
CA PRO A 670 -0.31 -19.35 -23.71
C PRO A 670 0.57 -20.10 -24.75
N SER A 671 0.29 -21.37 -25.01
CA SER A 671 1.11 -22.28 -25.84
C SER A 671 1.46 -21.76 -27.23
N THR A 672 0.56 -21.03 -27.89
CA THR A 672 0.80 -20.36 -29.18
C THR A 672 1.81 -19.22 -29.06
N HIS A 673 1.65 -18.38 -28.04
CA HIS A 673 2.51 -17.22 -27.80
C HIS A 673 3.90 -17.66 -27.37
N VAL A 674 4.05 -18.74 -26.58
CA VAL A 674 5.37 -19.26 -26.19
C VAL A 674 6.25 -19.55 -27.41
N LYS A 675 5.69 -20.17 -28.46
CA LYS A 675 6.42 -20.43 -29.71
C LYS A 675 6.78 -19.15 -30.46
N GLU A 676 5.88 -18.17 -30.51
CA GLU A 676 6.11 -16.84 -31.09
C GLU A 676 7.21 -16.05 -30.36
N LYS A 677 7.28 -16.19 -29.03
CA LYS A 677 8.29 -15.55 -28.17
C LYS A 677 9.66 -16.21 -28.28
N TRP A 678 9.74 -17.53 -28.40
CA TRP A 678 11.01 -18.23 -28.70
C TRP A 678 11.66 -17.74 -29.99
N GLY A 679 10.88 -17.51 -31.06
CA GLY A 679 11.38 -16.90 -32.31
C GLY A 679 11.88 -15.46 -32.18
N LYS A 680 11.77 -14.86 -30.99
CA LYS A 680 12.24 -13.50 -30.63
C LYS A 680 13.26 -13.54 -29.47
N ASN A 681 13.82 -14.72 -29.15
CA ASN A 681 14.70 -14.98 -28.01
C ASN A 681 14.11 -14.60 -26.64
N LEU A 682 12.77 -14.59 -26.55
CA LEU A 682 12.01 -14.34 -25.32
C LEU A 682 11.53 -15.68 -24.75
N TYR A 683 12.05 -16.05 -23.59
CA TYR A 683 11.80 -17.34 -22.95
C TYR A 683 10.96 -17.16 -21.69
N LEU A 684 10.09 -18.15 -21.39
CA LEU A 684 9.34 -18.15 -20.12
C LEU A 684 10.33 -18.15 -18.95
N ALA A 685 10.14 -17.21 -18.03
CA ALA A 685 10.96 -17.05 -16.83
C ALA A 685 10.18 -17.31 -15.54
N ALA A 686 8.87 -17.01 -15.55
CA ALA A 686 7.92 -17.38 -14.49
C ALA A 686 6.52 -17.51 -15.08
N VAL A 687 5.72 -18.42 -14.51
CA VAL A 687 4.29 -18.58 -14.80
C VAL A 687 3.51 -18.75 -13.51
N CYS A 688 2.31 -18.20 -13.41
CA CYS A 688 1.34 -18.57 -12.38
C CYS A 688 -0.09 -18.48 -12.92
N TYR A 689 -1.05 -19.03 -12.19
CA TYR A 689 -2.48 -18.85 -12.44
C TYR A 689 -3.14 -18.19 -11.22
N GLY A 690 -4.08 -17.28 -11.44
CA GLY A 690 -4.85 -16.66 -10.35
C GLY A 690 -5.55 -15.37 -10.75
N ARG A 691 -5.85 -14.52 -9.76
CA ARG A 691 -6.68 -13.33 -9.91
C ARG A 691 -6.08 -12.27 -10.85
N THR A 692 -6.90 -11.77 -11.78
CA THR A 692 -6.53 -10.76 -12.79
C THR A 692 -7.73 -9.89 -13.18
N VAL A 693 -7.52 -8.92 -14.07
CA VAL A 693 -8.59 -8.18 -14.77
C VAL A 693 -8.79 -8.79 -16.15
N SER A 694 -10.05 -9.02 -16.55
CA SER A 694 -10.44 -9.35 -17.94
C SER A 694 -10.04 -8.24 -18.91
#